data_AF-A0A1Y1X5D3-F1
#
_entry.id   AF-A0A1Y1X5D3-F1
#
_cell.length_a   1.000
_cell.length_b   1.000
_cell.length_c   1.000
_cell.angle_alpha   90.00
_cell.angle_beta   90.00
_cell.angle_gamma   90.00
#
_symmetry.space_group_name_H-M   'P 1'
#
loop_
_entity.id
_entity.type
_entity.pdbx_description
1 polymer ?
#
loop_
_entity_poly.entity_id
_entity_poly.type
_entity_poly.pdbx_seq_one_letter_code
_entity_poly.pdbx_strand_id
1 'polypeptide(L)'
;MKNSFLLISIFILINYCIGSYTKNSYFTVAILRDKSDKNYDDESITIQNKINKLVNDKMNEIYKIIEENKDSYILENGEMDEKLNELSKSSSLKKRSDKNVEFIFKNDIRPNNTYNPSNEITKRNKLSSDSSVEYIPFESVLVSYTCPILNYYAINVYLSDVTENIVCNLENVYFCEPVSKIEFLDHQFNKRDNDNNMKINKSNLNEYYDIEAIKKETNWENVEVQPFNFTGFSNPLSLISQGPKVHYGNTYDENYYYPSSAGKGIDIYFMDSGLLLNHEHFDTYEGTPYKRNITCDAYFNQSNQIFYNDEQTQNECWDPSKDHDESSEYKFDYDRPDYPIHGISVASSAGGTLLGVAKKANLHMIAVFDSSNNIVKGLDYILQHGKPHKTVISLSIGTDGKKRAEEDKINELIEKGFIIIVSAGNDNMNCCGYRNTPLSKYDSTIVVGATNSNIINNKYIKSYYSNYGKCVDIHAPGSVVIPLIDSQSVSYKEIDGTSFSTPIVAGVAATIITNEKTLIDMSIKDNIVGFDSSDTPNRFINNGKKINFTPDGGSLSLKCGPLANNAKCINGCCSKDGKCIKFNDELASEQCLIENGCQNDFGYCTTPEKAIEECEKEIMEYDICQIDTNYYDSLSHRCRIISSDKCKMFYERIHTNQTVCTIAKKYKNFEKNISNFDRKKYVTFMYDCEDECDTFLEECYYDGNYNLSNICNNFKTNLCPSFYDYKSNANYGFVCNTSDLPSELYSPDKITNMYNYMKEILKYINNDYEMDAQYK
;
A
#
# COMPACT_ATOMS: atom_id res chain seq x y z
N MET A 1 -14.84 10.94 59.21
CA MET A 1 -14.49 11.29 57.80
C MET A 1 -13.96 10.12 56.94
N LYS A 2 -13.83 8.88 57.45
CA LYS A 2 -13.41 7.73 56.61
C LYS A 2 -14.54 6.88 56.00
N ASN A 3 -15.79 7.01 56.48
CA ASN A 3 -16.93 6.25 55.94
C ASN A 3 -17.67 6.93 54.78
N SER A 4 -17.49 8.25 54.53
CA SER A 4 -18.11 8.91 53.36
C SER A 4 -17.37 8.63 52.06
N PHE A 5 -16.04 8.43 52.10
CA PHE A 5 -15.26 8.18 50.90
C PHE A 5 -15.52 6.80 50.28
N LEU A 6 -15.81 5.78 51.10
CA LEU A 6 -16.11 4.44 50.61
C LEU A 6 -17.50 4.36 49.94
N LEU A 7 -18.49 5.09 50.46
CA LEU A 7 -19.82 5.19 49.86
C LEU A 7 -19.81 5.99 48.56
N ILE A 8 -19.00 7.05 48.46
CA ILE A 8 -18.84 7.83 47.21
C ILE A 8 -18.09 7.03 46.15
N SER A 9 -17.09 6.23 46.54
CA SER A 9 -16.35 5.36 45.60
C SER A 9 -17.22 4.21 45.07
N ILE A 10 -18.09 3.65 45.91
CA ILE A 10 -19.07 2.63 45.49
C ILE A 10 -20.17 3.24 44.61
N PHE A 11 -20.61 4.48 44.84
CA PHE A 11 -21.54 5.17 43.94
C PHE A 11 -20.91 5.53 42.58
N ILE A 12 -19.62 5.87 42.53
CA ILE A 12 -18.91 6.15 41.27
C ILE A 12 -18.64 4.85 40.50
N LEU A 13 -18.32 3.73 41.17
CA LEU A 13 -18.16 2.41 40.54
C LEU A 13 -19.50 1.80 40.11
N ILE A 14 -20.59 2.04 40.83
CA ILE A 14 -21.94 1.62 40.41
C ILE A 14 -22.43 2.48 39.24
N ASN A 15 -22.12 3.79 39.18
CA ASN A 15 -22.39 4.62 37.99
C ASN A 15 -21.51 4.28 36.78
N TYR A 16 -20.38 3.60 36.96
CA TYR A 16 -19.59 3.01 35.86
C TYR A 16 -20.08 1.62 35.45
N CYS A 17 -21.03 1.03 36.20
CA CYS A 17 -21.63 -0.29 35.93
C CYS A 17 -23.15 -0.22 35.68
N ILE A 18 -23.73 0.98 35.52
CA ILE A 18 -25.09 1.16 35.04
C ILE A 18 -25.02 1.38 33.53
N GLY A 19 -25.29 0.29 32.79
CA GLY A 19 -25.68 0.31 31.38
C GLY A 19 -24.56 0.69 30.41
N SER A 20 -23.83 -0.30 29.90
CA SER A 20 -23.58 -0.29 28.46
C SER A 20 -24.94 -0.45 27.79
N TYR A 21 -25.69 0.65 27.63
CA TYR A 21 -26.87 0.67 26.79
C TYR A 21 -26.36 0.43 25.38
N THR A 22 -26.63 -0.73 24.81
CA THR A 22 -26.38 -0.93 23.39
C THR A 22 -27.38 -0.04 22.64
N LYS A 23 -26.84 0.78 21.74
CA LYS A 23 -27.58 1.77 20.98
C LYS A 23 -28.28 1.07 19.82
N ASN A 24 -29.51 1.49 19.47
CA ASN A 24 -30.22 0.99 18.29
C ASN A 24 -29.28 0.95 17.07
N SER A 25 -29.10 -0.22 16.47
CA SER A 25 -28.07 -0.45 15.46
C SER A 25 -28.53 -1.41 14.38
N TYR A 26 -27.80 -1.42 13.25
CA TYR A 26 -28.06 -2.37 12.19
C TYR A 26 -27.38 -3.70 12.47
N PHE A 27 -28.08 -4.78 12.15
CA PHE A 27 -27.61 -6.15 12.22
C PHE A 27 -27.77 -6.83 10.86
N THR A 28 -26.78 -7.65 10.52
CA THR A 28 -26.93 -8.66 9.47
C THR A 28 -27.61 -9.87 10.10
N VAL A 29 -28.79 -10.23 9.60
CA VAL A 29 -29.55 -11.40 10.03
C VAL A 29 -29.53 -12.43 8.90
N ALA A 30 -29.01 -13.62 9.17
CA ALA A 30 -28.90 -14.69 8.20
C ALA A 30 -30.12 -15.62 8.27
N ILE A 31 -30.94 -15.64 7.22
CA ILE A 31 -32.10 -16.53 7.10
C ILE A 31 -31.67 -17.85 6.46
N LEU A 32 -31.74 -18.93 7.22
CA LEU A 32 -31.30 -20.26 6.77
C LEU A 32 -32.24 -20.81 5.68
N ARG A 33 -31.66 -21.33 4.60
CA ARG A 33 -32.39 -21.99 3.51
C ARG A 33 -32.43 -23.51 3.71
N ASP A 34 -33.14 -24.22 2.82
CA ASP A 34 -33.16 -25.68 2.88
C ASP A 34 -31.74 -26.22 2.61
N LYS A 35 -31.29 -27.21 3.39
CA LYS A 35 -29.94 -27.79 3.24
C LYS A 35 -29.76 -28.50 1.89
N SER A 36 -30.84 -28.89 1.23
CA SER A 36 -30.82 -29.49 -0.10
C SER A 36 -30.72 -28.47 -1.22
N ASP A 37 -30.94 -27.18 -0.94
CA ASP A 37 -30.74 -26.12 -1.91
C ASP A 37 -29.24 -25.98 -2.23
N LYS A 38 -28.94 -25.78 -3.51
CA LYS A 38 -27.64 -25.30 -4.00
C LYS A 38 -27.48 -23.80 -3.68
N ASN A 39 -26.35 -23.25 -4.09
CA ASN A 39 -26.15 -21.81 -4.14
C ASN A 39 -27.28 -21.15 -4.93
N TYR A 40 -27.74 -20.00 -4.44
CA TYR A 40 -28.94 -19.34 -4.94
C TYR A 40 -28.92 -19.12 -6.47
N ASP A 41 -27.80 -18.68 -7.01
CA ASP A 41 -27.66 -18.38 -8.45
C ASP A 41 -27.56 -19.63 -9.32
N ASP A 42 -27.25 -20.78 -8.72
CA ASP A 42 -27.19 -22.08 -9.40
C ASP A 42 -28.54 -22.83 -9.33
N GLU A 43 -29.52 -22.25 -8.64
CA GLU A 43 -30.84 -22.83 -8.47
C GLU A 43 -31.81 -22.55 -9.62
N SER A 44 -32.84 -23.40 -9.72
CA SER A 44 -33.94 -23.13 -10.64
C SER A 44 -34.74 -21.90 -10.20
N ILE A 45 -35.31 -21.16 -11.16
CA ILE A 45 -36.19 -20.02 -10.85
C ILE A 45 -37.36 -20.37 -9.90
N THR A 46 -37.79 -21.63 -9.89
CA THR A 46 -38.85 -22.10 -8.98
C THR A 46 -38.34 -22.18 -7.54
N ILE A 47 -37.11 -22.64 -7.33
CA ILE A 47 -36.49 -22.71 -6.00
C ILE A 47 -36.08 -21.32 -5.54
N GLN A 48 -35.51 -20.49 -6.41
CA GLN A 48 -35.23 -19.07 -6.12
C GLN A 48 -36.49 -18.32 -5.65
N ASN A 49 -37.64 -18.52 -6.30
CA ASN A 49 -38.91 -17.91 -5.86
C ASN A 49 -39.36 -18.42 -4.48
N LYS A 50 -39.17 -19.70 -4.16
CA LYS A 50 -39.46 -20.24 -2.81
C LYS A 50 -38.56 -19.62 -1.75
N ILE A 51 -37.28 -19.44 -2.07
CA ILE A 51 -36.32 -18.77 -1.19
C ILE A 51 -36.73 -17.31 -0.98
N ASN A 52 -37.00 -16.58 -2.06
CA ASN A 52 -37.43 -15.17 -1.98
C ASN A 52 -38.70 -15.02 -1.14
N LYS A 53 -39.65 -15.95 -1.29
CA LYS A 53 -40.84 -16.01 -0.45
C LYS A 53 -40.49 -16.21 1.03
N LEU A 54 -39.70 -17.24 1.35
CA LEU A 54 -39.27 -17.52 2.72
C LEU A 54 -38.64 -16.29 3.38
N VAL A 55 -37.76 -15.62 2.66
CA VAL A 55 -37.05 -14.42 3.15
C VAL A 55 -38.03 -13.26 3.35
N ASN A 56 -38.91 -13.00 2.37
CA ASN A 56 -39.91 -11.93 2.49
C ASN A 56 -40.90 -12.16 3.64
N ASP A 57 -41.35 -13.40 3.84
CA ASP A 57 -42.25 -13.79 4.94
C ASP A 57 -41.54 -13.55 6.29
N LYS A 58 -40.26 -13.91 6.39
CA LYS A 58 -39.43 -13.68 7.58
C LYS A 58 -39.16 -12.19 7.82
N MET A 59 -38.97 -11.39 6.77
CA MET A 59 -38.85 -9.93 6.88
C MET A 59 -40.14 -9.29 7.43
N ASN A 60 -41.31 -9.78 7.02
CA ASN A 60 -42.60 -9.31 7.57
C ASN A 60 -42.75 -9.66 9.07
N GLU A 61 -42.35 -10.87 9.46
CA GLU A 61 -42.33 -11.30 10.87
C GLU A 61 -41.43 -10.37 11.71
N ILE A 62 -40.21 -10.11 11.25
CA ILE A 62 -39.26 -9.20 11.91
C ILE A 62 -39.80 -7.77 11.97
N TYR A 63 -40.36 -7.26 10.88
CA TYR A 63 -40.94 -5.92 10.83
C TYR A 63 -42.07 -5.74 11.85
N LYS A 64 -42.91 -6.77 12.02
CA LYS A 64 -43.97 -6.79 13.02
C LYS A 64 -43.41 -6.80 14.45
N ILE A 65 -42.32 -7.54 14.71
CA ILE A 65 -41.64 -7.51 16.02
C ILE A 65 -41.14 -6.10 16.35
N ILE A 66 -40.57 -5.38 15.36
CA ILE A 66 -40.16 -3.99 15.53
C ILE A 66 -41.37 -3.09 15.85
N GLU A 67 -42.47 -3.25 15.12
CA GLU A 67 -43.71 -2.48 15.33
C GLU A 67 -44.30 -2.71 16.73
N GLU A 68 -44.33 -3.96 17.21
CA GLU A 68 -44.84 -4.34 18.53
C GLU A 68 -43.94 -3.87 19.68
N ASN A 69 -42.65 -3.65 19.43
CA ASN A 69 -41.65 -3.25 20.42
C ASN A 69 -41.07 -1.86 20.14
N LYS A 70 -41.78 -0.99 19.41
CA LYS A 70 -41.32 0.35 19.03
C LYS A 70 -40.88 1.23 20.21
N ASP A 71 -41.47 1.01 21.39
CA ASP A 71 -41.16 1.76 22.61
C ASP A 71 -39.74 1.45 23.15
N SER A 72 -39.09 0.40 22.64
CA SER A 72 -37.69 0.08 22.97
C SER A 72 -36.65 0.88 22.18
N TYR A 73 -37.07 1.71 21.21
CA TYR A 73 -36.18 2.50 20.33
C TYR A 73 -36.03 3.95 20.81
N ILE A 74 -36.00 4.16 22.12
CA ILE A 74 -35.80 5.49 22.70
C ILE A 74 -34.30 5.78 22.76
N LEU A 75 -33.90 6.92 22.21
CA LEU A 75 -32.53 7.42 22.22
C LEU A 75 -32.16 7.97 23.60
N GLU A 76 -30.86 8.18 23.85
CA GLU A 76 -30.37 8.72 25.12
C GLU A 76 -30.97 10.10 25.48
N ASN A 77 -31.35 10.88 24.48
CA ASN A 77 -32.02 12.18 24.66
C ASN A 77 -33.52 12.05 25.03
N GLY A 78 -34.05 10.83 25.14
CA GLY A 78 -35.44 10.53 25.46
C GLY A 78 -36.39 10.61 24.27
N GLU A 79 -35.89 10.91 23.07
CA GLU A 79 -36.68 10.97 21.84
C GLU A 79 -36.76 9.59 21.17
N MET A 80 -37.83 9.35 20.41
CA MET A 80 -37.96 8.14 19.61
C MET A 80 -37.04 8.24 18.39
N ASP A 81 -36.37 7.13 18.05
CA ASP A 81 -35.51 7.09 16.87
C ASP A 81 -36.28 7.45 15.60
N GLU A 82 -35.79 8.45 14.86
CA GLU A 82 -36.45 8.97 13.67
C GLU A 82 -36.65 7.91 12.57
N LYS A 83 -35.85 6.83 12.55
CA LYS A 83 -36.06 5.72 11.60
C LYS A 83 -37.41 5.03 11.80
N LEU A 84 -37.98 5.08 13.00
CA LEU A 84 -39.32 4.55 13.27
C LEU A 84 -40.46 5.39 12.67
N ASN A 85 -40.18 6.59 12.14
CA ASN A 85 -41.18 7.40 11.44
C ASN A 85 -41.86 6.63 10.29
N GLU A 86 -41.16 5.67 9.69
CA GLU A 86 -41.71 4.75 8.67
C GLU A 86 -42.93 3.95 9.15
N LEU A 87 -43.00 3.58 10.43
CA LEU A 87 -44.13 2.81 10.98
C LEU A 87 -45.48 3.55 10.84
N SER A 88 -45.46 4.89 10.77
CA SER A 88 -46.65 5.69 10.51
C SER A 88 -47.15 5.54 9.06
N LYS A 89 -46.23 5.41 8.10
CA LYS A 89 -46.49 5.16 6.68
C LYS A 89 -47.05 3.75 6.50
N SER A 90 -46.42 2.75 7.14
CA SER A 90 -46.87 1.35 7.08
C SER A 90 -48.28 1.19 7.67
N SER A 91 -48.57 1.81 8.83
CA SER A 91 -49.90 1.83 9.45
C SER A 91 -50.97 2.44 8.54
N SER A 92 -50.63 3.50 7.82
CA SER A 92 -51.54 4.15 6.87
C SER A 92 -51.85 3.28 5.66
N LEU A 93 -50.88 2.49 5.18
CA LEU A 93 -51.08 1.53 4.11
C LEU A 93 -51.99 0.38 4.55
N LYS A 94 -51.75 -0.18 5.74
CA LYS A 94 -52.58 -1.25 6.32
C LYS A 94 -54.05 -0.84 6.47
N LYS A 95 -54.33 0.41 6.85
CA LYS A 95 -55.71 0.94 7.01
C LYS A 95 -56.49 1.13 5.71
N ARG A 96 -55.83 1.11 4.56
CA ARG A 96 -56.48 1.30 3.25
C ARG A 96 -57.06 0.00 2.67
N SER A 97 -56.76 -1.14 3.29
CA SER A 97 -57.22 -2.46 2.86
C SER A 97 -58.19 -3.06 3.86
N ASP A 98 -59.21 -3.74 3.34
CA ASP A 98 -60.14 -4.57 4.12
C ASP A 98 -59.60 -6.00 4.37
N LYS A 99 -58.36 -6.29 3.91
CA LYS A 99 -57.67 -7.59 4.04
C LYS A 99 -56.47 -7.51 4.97
N ASN A 100 -55.92 -8.66 5.37
CA ASN A 100 -54.64 -8.69 6.06
C ASN A 100 -53.54 -8.23 5.09
N VAL A 101 -52.77 -7.20 5.46
CA VAL A 101 -51.72 -6.65 4.60
C VAL A 101 -50.36 -7.22 4.99
N GLU A 102 -49.65 -7.79 4.02
CA GLU A 102 -48.23 -8.11 4.10
C GLU A 102 -47.44 -7.26 3.10
N PHE A 103 -46.18 -6.99 3.42
CA PHE A 103 -45.31 -6.21 2.56
C PHE A 103 -44.52 -7.12 1.61
N ILE A 104 -44.34 -6.66 0.38
CA ILE A 104 -43.29 -7.16 -0.51
C ILE A 104 -42.15 -6.17 -0.39
N PHE A 105 -41.11 -6.52 0.37
CA PHE A 105 -39.95 -5.66 0.51
C PHE A 105 -39.23 -5.54 -0.82
N LYS A 106 -38.87 -4.32 -1.20
CA LYS A 106 -38.13 -4.08 -2.44
C LYS A 106 -36.70 -4.60 -2.28
N ASN A 107 -36.25 -5.37 -3.28
CA ASN A 107 -34.87 -5.85 -3.35
C ASN A 107 -34.10 -4.99 -4.34
N ASP A 108 -33.59 -3.86 -3.86
CA ASP A 108 -32.82 -2.93 -4.70
C ASP A 108 -31.49 -3.55 -5.17
N ILE A 109 -30.93 -4.53 -4.44
CA ILE A 109 -29.66 -5.18 -4.80
C ILE A 109 -29.82 -6.05 -6.05
N ARG A 110 -30.96 -6.75 -6.16
CA ARG A 110 -31.27 -7.66 -7.27
C ARG A 110 -32.64 -7.31 -7.89
N PRO A 111 -32.76 -6.17 -8.60
CA PRO A 111 -34.05 -5.62 -9.04
C PRO A 111 -34.74 -6.46 -10.12
N ASN A 112 -33.98 -7.22 -10.92
CA ASN A 112 -34.52 -8.13 -11.92
C ASN A 112 -35.12 -9.41 -11.32
N ASN A 113 -34.95 -9.62 -10.02
CA ASN A 113 -35.44 -10.78 -9.31
C ASN A 113 -36.89 -10.53 -8.87
N THR A 114 -37.82 -10.61 -9.83
CA THR A 114 -39.23 -10.27 -9.63
C THR A 114 -39.96 -11.39 -8.88
N TYR A 115 -39.67 -11.55 -7.58
CA TYR A 115 -40.61 -12.27 -6.72
C TYR A 115 -41.92 -11.48 -6.67
N ASN A 116 -42.92 -11.98 -7.39
CA ASN A 116 -44.27 -11.43 -7.37
C ASN A 116 -45.24 -12.49 -6.81
N PRO A 117 -45.67 -12.37 -5.54
CA PRO A 117 -46.63 -13.27 -4.92
C PRO A 117 -47.91 -13.45 -5.76
N SER A 118 -48.31 -12.41 -6.50
CA SER A 118 -49.51 -12.40 -7.36
C SER A 118 -49.44 -13.44 -8.49
N ASN A 119 -48.24 -13.80 -8.95
CA ASN A 119 -48.02 -14.83 -9.98
C ASN A 119 -48.11 -16.27 -9.42
N GLU A 120 -47.85 -16.47 -8.13
CA GLU A 120 -48.07 -17.77 -7.47
C GLU A 120 -49.55 -17.99 -7.11
N ILE A 121 -50.24 -16.92 -6.70
CA ILE A 121 -51.69 -16.95 -6.43
C ILE A 121 -52.46 -17.33 -7.70
N THR A 122 -52.09 -16.78 -8.86
CA THR A 122 -52.74 -17.10 -10.16
C THR A 122 -52.48 -18.53 -10.66
N LYS A 123 -51.37 -19.18 -10.28
CA LYS A 123 -51.12 -20.60 -10.63
C LYS A 123 -51.86 -21.59 -9.72
N ARG A 124 -52.13 -21.24 -8.46
CA ARG A 124 -52.96 -22.07 -7.56
C ARG A 124 -54.47 -21.82 -7.74
N ASN A 125 -54.87 -20.62 -8.16
CA ASN A 125 -56.27 -20.22 -8.22
C ASN A 125 -56.83 -20.08 -9.64
N LYS A 126 -56.84 -21.18 -10.40
CA LYS A 126 -57.87 -21.33 -11.44
C LYS A 126 -59.25 -21.68 -10.87
N LEU A 127 -59.39 -21.79 -9.54
CA LEU A 127 -60.63 -21.97 -8.79
C LEU A 127 -60.57 -21.33 -7.37
N SER A 128 -60.41 -20.02 -7.25
CA SER A 128 -61.05 -19.16 -6.21
C SER A 128 -60.39 -17.77 -6.17
N SER A 129 -61.21 -16.72 -6.18
CA SER A 129 -60.77 -15.33 -6.12
C SER A 129 -60.52 -14.82 -4.70
N ASP A 130 -60.14 -15.69 -3.76
CA ASP A 130 -60.18 -15.41 -2.32
C ASP A 130 -58.82 -15.62 -1.65
N SER A 131 -57.88 -14.68 -1.83
CA SER A 131 -56.73 -14.56 -0.92
C SER A 131 -57.12 -13.64 0.25
N SER A 132 -56.92 -14.12 1.47
CA SER A 132 -57.14 -13.36 2.73
C SER A 132 -56.04 -12.33 3.01
N VAL A 133 -54.93 -12.40 2.27
CA VAL A 133 -53.78 -11.51 2.37
C VAL A 133 -53.63 -10.69 1.10
N GLU A 134 -53.40 -9.39 1.27
CA GLU A 134 -53.02 -8.43 0.23
C GLU A 134 -51.53 -8.08 0.39
N TYR A 135 -50.79 -8.12 -0.71
CA TYR A 135 -49.37 -7.81 -0.73
C TYR A 135 -49.10 -6.42 -1.29
N ILE A 136 -48.39 -5.57 -0.55
CA ILE A 136 -48.08 -4.19 -0.94
C ILE A 136 -46.55 -4.01 -1.09
N PRO A 137 -46.04 -3.54 -2.25
CA PRO A 137 -44.64 -3.17 -2.40
C PRO A 137 -44.22 -2.12 -1.36
N PHE A 138 -43.09 -2.35 -0.70
CA PHE A 138 -42.65 -1.52 0.41
C PHE A 138 -41.14 -1.35 0.44
N GLU A 139 -40.69 -0.11 0.54
CA GLU A 139 -39.30 0.25 0.79
C GLU A 139 -39.16 0.55 2.28
N SER A 140 -38.23 -0.13 2.93
CA SER A 140 -38.02 -0.01 4.37
C SER A 140 -36.57 0.29 4.72
N VAL A 141 -36.37 1.27 5.62
CA VAL A 141 -35.07 1.55 6.26
C VAL A 141 -34.82 0.65 7.46
N LEU A 142 -35.85 -0.02 7.98
CA LEU A 142 -35.78 -0.90 9.15
C LEU A 142 -35.44 -2.34 8.76
N VAL A 143 -35.95 -2.84 7.64
CA VAL A 143 -35.73 -4.22 7.17
C VAL A 143 -35.51 -4.22 5.67
N SER A 144 -34.32 -4.62 5.20
CA SER A 144 -33.95 -4.58 3.79
C SER A 144 -33.13 -5.80 3.37
N TYR A 145 -33.14 -6.13 2.07
CA TYR A 145 -32.32 -7.23 1.54
C TYR A 145 -30.83 -6.86 1.55
N THR A 146 -29.98 -7.83 1.87
CA THR A 146 -28.53 -7.78 1.59
C THR A 146 -28.23 -8.63 0.37
N CYS A 147 -28.12 -9.96 0.48
CA CYS A 147 -27.91 -10.87 -0.65
C CYS A 147 -28.00 -12.34 -0.21
N PRO A 148 -28.18 -13.29 -1.15
CA PRO A 148 -27.94 -14.70 -0.85
C PRO A 148 -26.44 -14.95 -0.61
N ILE A 149 -26.08 -15.79 0.36
CA ILE A 149 -24.69 -16.16 0.66
C ILE A 149 -24.66 -17.64 0.98
N LEU A 150 -23.89 -18.44 0.23
CA LEU A 150 -23.79 -19.88 0.41
C LEU A 150 -25.19 -20.51 0.61
N ASN A 151 -25.49 -21.07 1.78
CA ASN A 151 -26.76 -21.73 2.12
C ASN A 151 -27.76 -20.88 2.94
N TYR A 152 -27.56 -19.57 3.05
CA TYR A 152 -28.48 -18.66 3.71
C TYR A 152 -28.76 -17.42 2.86
N TYR A 153 -29.67 -16.57 3.32
CA TYR A 153 -29.94 -15.27 2.75
C TYR A 153 -29.75 -14.19 3.81
N ALA A 154 -28.82 -13.27 3.58
CA ALA A 154 -28.56 -12.16 4.50
C ALA A 154 -29.56 -11.03 4.27
N ILE A 155 -30.09 -10.50 5.36
CA ILE A 155 -30.91 -9.28 5.39
C ILE A 155 -30.32 -8.30 6.39
N ASN A 156 -30.59 -7.02 6.19
CA ASN A 156 -30.17 -5.93 7.05
C ASN A 156 -31.36 -5.44 7.88
N VAL A 157 -31.20 -5.42 9.20
CA VAL A 157 -32.29 -5.17 10.15
C VAL A 157 -31.85 -4.15 11.20
N TYR A 158 -32.65 -3.11 11.41
CA TYR A 158 -32.44 -2.13 12.47
C TYR A 158 -33.07 -2.62 13.77
N LEU A 159 -32.27 -2.86 14.81
CA LEU A 159 -32.69 -3.48 16.06
C LEU A 159 -32.28 -2.64 17.27
N SER A 160 -33.19 -2.57 18.24
CA SER A 160 -32.92 -2.23 19.64
C SER A 160 -32.49 -3.50 20.40
N ASP A 161 -31.91 -3.36 21.60
CA ASP A 161 -31.51 -4.51 22.45
C ASP A 161 -32.65 -5.52 22.68
N VAL A 162 -33.87 -5.01 22.86
CA VAL A 162 -35.06 -5.85 23.10
C VAL A 162 -35.38 -6.65 21.85
N THR A 163 -35.41 -5.98 20.69
CA THR A 163 -35.78 -6.62 19.43
C THR A 163 -34.66 -7.50 18.87
N GLU A 164 -33.38 -7.17 19.12
CA GLU A 164 -32.23 -8.03 18.84
C GLU A 164 -32.42 -9.39 19.50
N ASN A 165 -32.65 -9.41 20.81
CA ASN A 165 -32.80 -10.66 21.56
C ASN A 165 -33.99 -11.50 21.05
N ILE A 166 -35.05 -10.88 20.55
CA ILE A 166 -36.19 -11.61 19.97
C ILE A 166 -35.83 -12.14 18.58
N VAL A 167 -35.39 -11.26 17.68
CA VAL A 167 -35.13 -11.57 16.27
C VAL A 167 -34.04 -12.62 16.12
N CYS A 168 -32.97 -12.52 16.91
CA CYS A 168 -31.83 -13.41 16.80
C CYS A 168 -32.08 -14.82 17.34
N ASN A 169 -33.21 -15.04 18.03
CA ASN A 169 -33.66 -16.33 18.52
C ASN A 169 -34.87 -16.89 17.74
N LEU A 170 -35.28 -16.23 16.65
CA LEU A 170 -36.36 -16.73 15.80
C LEU A 170 -35.98 -18.04 15.10
N GLU A 171 -36.99 -18.89 14.85
CA GLU A 171 -36.81 -20.07 14.01
C GLU A 171 -36.34 -19.65 12.61
N ASN A 172 -35.41 -20.42 12.05
CA ASN A 172 -34.74 -20.18 10.77
C ASN A 172 -33.80 -18.98 10.71
N VAL A 173 -33.57 -18.27 11.82
CA VAL A 173 -32.43 -17.33 11.91
C VAL A 173 -31.18 -18.12 12.27
N TYR A 174 -30.20 -18.11 11.38
CA TYR A 174 -28.96 -18.86 11.53
C TYR A 174 -27.95 -18.14 12.44
N PHE A 175 -27.80 -16.84 12.24
CA PHE A 175 -27.03 -15.95 13.09
C PHE A 175 -27.50 -14.50 12.93
N CYS A 176 -27.14 -13.69 13.92
CA CYS A 176 -27.16 -12.24 13.85
C CYS A 176 -25.77 -11.70 14.14
N GLU A 177 -25.36 -10.65 13.44
CA GLU A 177 -24.14 -9.92 13.79
C GLU A 177 -24.32 -8.41 13.60
N PRO A 178 -23.74 -7.57 14.48
CA PRO A 178 -23.84 -6.12 14.35
C PRO A 178 -23.05 -5.64 13.13
N VAL A 179 -23.59 -4.67 12.41
CA VAL A 179 -22.96 -4.01 11.27
C VAL A 179 -21.97 -2.96 11.78
N SER A 180 -20.71 -3.06 11.35
CA SER A 180 -19.65 -2.09 11.68
C SER A 180 -19.54 -0.96 10.67
N LYS A 181 -18.94 0.16 11.08
CA LYS A 181 -18.58 1.26 10.19
C LYS A 181 -17.39 0.90 9.30
N ILE A 182 -17.36 1.54 8.13
CA ILE A 182 -16.24 1.52 7.17
C ILE A 182 -15.33 2.70 7.46
N GLU A 183 -14.02 2.48 7.40
CA GLU A 183 -12.98 3.51 7.40
C GLU A 183 -12.06 3.31 6.20
N PHE A 184 -11.64 4.38 5.52
CA PHE A 184 -10.62 4.29 4.49
C PHE A 184 -9.24 4.33 5.14
N LEU A 185 -8.36 3.39 4.78
CA LEU A 185 -7.08 3.22 5.44
C LEU A 185 -6.01 4.11 4.79
N ASP A 186 -6.01 5.40 5.08
CA ASP A 186 -4.91 6.30 4.70
C ASP A 186 -3.93 6.54 5.87
N HIS A 187 -2.74 7.04 5.57
CA HIS A 187 -1.79 7.53 6.55
C HIS A 187 -1.51 9.00 6.21
N GLN A 188 -1.38 9.85 7.24
CA GLN A 188 -1.25 11.32 7.14
C GLN A 188 -0.56 11.83 5.85
N PHE A 189 -1.24 12.76 5.19
CA PHE A 189 -0.72 13.49 4.04
C PHE A 189 0.46 14.39 4.44
N ASN A 190 1.68 13.95 4.21
CA ASN A 190 2.82 14.85 4.28
C ASN A 190 2.74 15.86 3.13
N LYS A 191 2.47 17.12 3.47
CA LYS A 191 2.38 18.22 2.51
C LYS A 191 3.77 18.57 1.97
N ARG A 192 4.20 17.92 0.89
CA ARG A 192 5.22 18.45 -0.01
C ARG A 192 4.52 19.12 -1.19
N ASP A 193 4.04 20.34 -0.95
CA ASP A 193 3.57 21.21 -2.03
C ASP A 193 4.80 21.65 -2.83
N ASN A 194 5.10 20.96 -3.92
CA ASN A 194 6.01 21.48 -4.93
C ASN A 194 5.17 22.20 -5.98
N ASP A 195 4.95 23.50 -5.78
CA ASP A 195 4.29 24.46 -6.70
C ASP A 195 5.10 24.73 -8.00
N ASN A 196 5.84 23.73 -8.48
CA ASN A 196 6.63 23.86 -9.69
C ASN A 196 5.85 23.33 -10.88
N ASN A 197 5.38 24.24 -11.72
CA ASN A 197 4.85 23.97 -13.05
C ASN A 197 5.76 22.98 -13.80
N MET A 198 5.31 21.73 -13.90
CA MET A 198 6.07 20.64 -14.50
C MET A 198 6.14 20.79 -16.02
N LYS A 199 7.36 20.83 -16.55
CA LYS A 199 7.62 20.68 -17.99
C LYS A 199 8.14 19.27 -18.25
N ILE A 200 7.41 18.53 -19.10
CA ILE A 200 7.86 17.26 -19.65
C ILE A 200 9.10 17.52 -20.51
N ASN A 201 10.29 17.31 -19.96
CA ASN A 201 11.53 17.36 -20.74
C ASN A 201 11.70 16.05 -21.50
N LYS A 202 11.26 16.01 -22.77
CA LYS A 202 11.69 15.00 -23.74
C LYS A 202 13.13 15.30 -24.18
N SER A 203 14.12 14.99 -23.35
CA SER A 203 15.52 14.90 -23.81
C SER A 203 15.82 13.45 -24.17
N ASN A 204 16.20 13.24 -25.43
CA ASN A 204 16.70 11.98 -25.97
C ASN A 204 17.94 11.52 -25.18
N LEU A 205 17.74 10.70 -24.17
CA LEU A 205 18.79 9.88 -23.56
C LEU A 205 18.99 8.67 -24.48
N ASN A 206 20.25 8.35 -24.80
CA ASN A 206 20.57 7.09 -25.47
C ASN A 206 19.97 5.93 -24.66
N GLU A 207 19.21 5.05 -25.30
CA GLU A 207 18.55 3.92 -24.64
C GLU A 207 19.62 3.00 -24.02
N TYR A 208 19.61 2.87 -22.69
CA TYR A 208 20.57 2.06 -21.91
C TYR A 208 20.00 0.69 -21.49
N TYR A 209 18.78 0.38 -21.93
CA TYR A 209 18.05 -0.84 -21.63
C TYR A 209 17.96 -1.75 -22.87
N ASP A 210 17.76 -3.05 -22.65
CA ASP A 210 17.66 -4.06 -23.72
C ASP A 210 16.26 -4.70 -23.72
N ILE A 211 15.44 -4.33 -24.72
CA ILE A 211 14.07 -4.82 -24.88
C ILE A 211 14.01 -6.33 -25.14
N GLU A 212 14.95 -6.90 -25.90
CA GLU A 212 14.94 -8.33 -26.21
C GLU A 212 15.37 -9.16 -25.00
N ALA A 213 16.27 -8.64 -24.16
CA ALA A 213 16.58 -9.24 -22.87
C ALA A 213 15.36 -9.26 -21.94
N ILE A 214 14.59 -8.17 -21.89
CA ILE A 214 13.34 -8.11 -21.11
C ILE A 214 12.34 -9.14 -21.62
N LYS A 215 12.04 -9.17 -22.93
CA LYS A 215 11.12 -10.16 -23.51
C LYS A 215 11.52 -11.59 -23.19
N LYS A 216 12.82 -11.88 -23.20
CA LYS A 216 13.34 -13.21 -22.88
C LYS A 216 13.21 -13.57 -21.39
N GLU A 217 13.35 -12.61 -20.49
CA GLU A 217 13.13 -12.81 -19.05
C GLU A 217 11.65 -13.01 -18.74
N THR A 218 10.80 -12.15 -19.28
CA THR A 218 9.40 -12.04 -18.90
C THR A 218 8.45 -12.90 -19.74
N ASN A 219 8.90 -13.34 -20.92
CA ASN A 219 8.08 -13.92 -21.98
C ASN A 219 6.97 -12.97 -22.49
N TRP A 220 7.12 -11.65 -22.31
CA TRP A 220 6.19 -10.69 -22.88
C TRP A 220 6.37 -10.60 -24.40
N GLU A 221 5.26 -10.53 -25.13
CA GLU A 221 5.29 -10.37 -26.58
C GLU A 221 5.87 -9.01 -26.99
N ASN A 222 5.39 -7.95 -26.34
CA ASN A 222 5.79 -6.57 -26.58
C ASN A 222 6.02 -5.86 -25.24
N VAL A 223 7.06 -5.03 -25.18
CA VAL A 223 7.48 -4.30 -23.97
C VAL A 223 7.27 -2.81 -24.24
N GLU A 224 6.62 -2.13 -23.30
CA GLU A 224 6.55 -0.67 -23.23
C GLU A 224 7.46 -0.18 -22.11
N VAL A 225 8.07 0.98 -22.33
CA VAL A 225 8.96 1.63 -21.36
C VAL A 225 8.41 3.01 -21.07
N GLN A 226 8.08 3.26 -19.80
CA GLN A 226 7.64 4.58 -19.36
C GLN A 226 8.76 5.22 -18.52
N PRO A 227 9.38 6.31 -19.00
CA PRO A 227 10.26 7.12 -18.17
C PRO A 227 9.46 7.86 -17.12
N PHE A 228 10.09 8.09 -15.96
CA PHE A 228 9.52 8.92 -14.92
C PHE A 228 10.10 10.33 -15.00
N ASN A 229 9.24 11.31 -15.26
CA ASN A 229 9.66 12.70 -15.47
C ASN A 229 9.15 13.63 -14.36
N PHE A 230 8.87 13.09 -13.17
CA PHE A 230 8.39 13.86 -12.03
C PHE A 230 9.55 14.30 -11.14
N THR A 231 10.08 15.49 -11.43
CA THR A 231 11.13 16.10 -10.60
C THR A 231 10.67 16.22 -9.15
N GLY A 232 11.46 15.66 -8.22
CA GLY A 232 11.21 15.74 -6.78
C GLY A 232 10.37 14.59 -6.21
N PHE A 233 9.93 13.65 -7.04
CA PHE A 233 9.20 12.45 -6.62
C PHE A 233 9.96 11.18 -7.00
N SER A 234 9.74 10.09 -6.27
CA SER A 234 10.23 8.77 -6.65
C SER A 234 9.20 8.04 -7.51
N ASN A 235 9.64 7.16 -8.43
CA ASN A 235 8.73 6.34 -9.23
C ASN A 235 8.41 5.00 -8.54
N PRO A 236 7.25 4.83 -7.88
CA PRO A 236 6.89 3.55 -7.27
C PRO A 236 6.78 2.42 -8.31
N LEU A 237 6.43 2.73 -9.57
CA LEU A 237 6.30 1.72 -10.62
C LEU A 237 7.65 1.15 -11.08
N SER A 238 8.72 1.94 -11.00
CA SER A 238 10.06 1.44 -11.32
C SER A 238 10.45 0.30 -10.38
N LEU A 239 10.15 0.44 -9.07
CA LEU A 239 10.47 -0.52 -8.02
C LEU A 239 9.89 -1.91 -8.27
N ILE A 240 8.65 -1.98 -8.78
CA ILE A 240 7.96 -3.25 -9.06
C ILE A 240 8.41 -3.91 -10.37
N SER A 241 9.19 -3.21 -11.19
CA SER A 241 9.71 -3.70 -12.46
C SER A 241 11.21 -3.94 -12.43
N GLN A 242 11.82 -4.10 -11.26
CA GLN A 242 13.23 -4.51 -11.12
C GLN A 242 13.58 -4.83 -9.66
N GLY A 243 14.82 -5.24 -9.41
CA GLY A 243 15.35 -5.41 -8.05
C GLY A 243 15.90 -4.11 -7.45
N PRO A 244 16.12 -4.05 -6.12
CA PRO A 244 16.69 -2.88 -5.45
C PRO A 244 18.19 -2.66 -5.75
N LYS A 245 18.83 -3.55 -6.53
CA LYS A 245 20.29 -3.64 -6.59
C LYS A 245 20.84 -2.56 -7.49
N VAL A 246 21.37 -1.52 -6.88
CA VAL A 246 22.14 -0.46 -7.51
C VAL A 246 23.61 -0.70 -7.17
N HIS A 247 24.47 -0.71 -8.18
CA HIS A 247 25.90 -0.67 -7.89
C HIS A 247 26.25 0.68 -7.27
N TYR A 248 27.18 0.69 -6.31
CA TYR A 248 27.58 1.90 -5.60
C TYR A 248 28.08 2.94 -6.59
N GLY A 249 27.44 4.11 -6.62
CA GLY A 249 27.74 5.20 -7.56
C GLY A 249 26.95 5.19 -8.87
N ASN A 250 26.14 4.16 -9.15
CA ASN A 250 25.26 4.16 -10.33
C ASN A 250 23.89 4.74 -10.00
N THR A 251 23.30 5.40 -10.98
CA THR A 251 21.94 5.95 -10.92
C THR A 251 20.93 4.80 -10.98
N TYR A 252 19.88 4.87 -10.15
CA TYR A 252 18.77 3.93 -10.22
C TYR A 252 17.98 4.15 -11.51
N ASP A 253 17.56 3.06 -12.15
CA ASP A 253 16.70 3.13 -13.33
C ASP A 253 15.28 3.51 -12.91
N GLU A 254 14.83 4.72 -13.20
CA GLU A 254 13.48 5.16 -12.85
C GLU A 254 12.42 4.79 -13.90
N ASN A 255 12.77 4.01 -14.94
CA ASN A 255 11.79 3.56 -15.92
C ASN A 255 10.87 2.48 -15.33
N TYR A 256 9.61 2.51 -15.76
CA TYR A 256 8.68 1.41 -15.57
C TYR A 256 8.59 0.57 -16.86
N TYR A 257 8.89 -0.72 -16.74
CA TYR A 257 8.81 -1.68 -17.84
C TYR A 257 7.59 -2.58 -17.66
N TYR A 258 6.76 -2.70 -18.71
CA TYR A 258 5.51 -3.46 -18.64
C TYR A 258 5.14 -4.02 -20.02
N PRO A 259 4.32 -5.09 -20.09
CA PRO A 259 3.85 -5.58 -21.38
C PRO A 259 2.87 -4.58 -21.98
N SER A 260 2.91 -4.35 -23.30
CA SER A 260 1.97 -3.41 -23.96
C SER A 260 0.49 -3.78 -23.75
N SER A 261 0.22 -5.05 -23.43
CA SER A 261 -1.09 -5.59 -23.11
C SER A 261 -1.48 -5.49 -21.63
N ALA A 262 -0.73 -4.79 -20.77
CA ALA A 262 -0.91 -4.80 -19.32
C ALA A 262 -2.37 -4.53 -18.89
N GLY A 263 -3.07 -5.59 -18.42
CA GLY A 263 -4.46 -5.54 -17.98
C GLY A 263 -5.52 -5.71 -19.08
N LYS A 264 -5.13 -5.83 -20.35
CA LYS A 264 -6.08 -5.86 -21.48
C LYS A 264 -7.12 -6.97 -21.31
N GLY A 265 -8.40 -6.58 -21.27
CA GLY A 265 -9.53 -7.50 -21.18
C GLY A 265 -9.76 -8.08 -19.79
N ILE A 266 -9.12 -7.52 -18.77
CA ILE A 266 -9.27 -7.87 -17.34
C ILE A 266 -10.01 -6.74 -16.64
N ASP A 267 -10.91 -7.14 -15.74
CA ASP A 267 -11.72 -6.25 -14.94
C ASP A 267 -11.04 -6.05 -13.58
N ILE A 268 -10.75 -4.80 -13.19
CA ILE A 268 -10.37 -4.45 -11.82
C ILE A 268 -11.55 -3.73 -11.18
N TYR A 269 -12.12 -4.34 -10.15
CA TYR A 269 -13.15 -3.75 -9.32
C TYR A 269 -12.53 -3.07 -8.10
N PHE A 270 -13.00 -1.86 -7.83
CA PHE A 270 -12.68 -1.10 -6.63
C PHE A 270 -13.94 -0.94 -5.81
N MET A 271 -13.83 -1.17 -4.51
CA MET A 271 -14.83 -0.71 -3.56
C MET A 271 -14.14 0.31 -2.68
N ASP A 272 -14.45 1.59 -2.92
CA ASP A 272 -13.72 2.72 -2.36
C ASP A 272 -14.63 3.97 -2.28
N SER A 273 -14.09 5.16 -1.98
CA SER A 273 -14.87 6.39 -1.85
C SER A 273 -15.46 6.89 -3.17
N GLY A 274 -14.86 6.53 -4.30
CA GLY A 274 -15.41 6.90 -5.60
C GLY A 274 -14.40 7.15 -6.70
N LEU A 275 -14.91 7.53 -7.87
CA LEU A 275 -14.09 7.75 -9.07
C LEU A 275 -14.64 8.90 -9.92
N LEU A 276 -13.73 9.72 -10.44
CA LEU A 276 -14.03 10.67 -11.50
C LEU A 276 -13.77 10.01 -12.86
N LEU A 277 -14.85 9.60 -13.55
CA LEU A 277 -14.74 8.83 -14.80
C LEU A 277 -14.06 9.61 -15.94
N ASN A 278 -14.32 10.91 -16.02
CA ASN A 278 -13.89 11.78 -17.11
C ASN A 278 -12.61 12.58 -16.77
N HIS A 279 -11.62 11.93 -16.16
CA HIS A 279 -10.32 12.54 -15.86
C HIS A 279 -9.24 12.09 -16.86
N GLU A 280 -8.27 12.94 -17.19
CA GLU A 280 -7.21 12.62 -18.18
C GLU A 280 -6.32 11.42 -17.80
N HIS A 281 -6.29 11.05 -16.51
CA HIS A 281 -5.63 9.85 -16.01
C HIS A 281 -6.38 8.55 -16.36
N PHE A 282 -7.62 8.63 -16.83
CA PHE A 282 -8.52 7.52 -17.09
C PHE A 282 -8.97 7.51 -18.56
N ASP A 283 -8.01 7.42 -19.48
CA ASP A 283 -8.29 7.29 -20.93
C ASP A 283 -8.95 5.94 -21.23
N THR A 284 -10.06 5.94 -21.99
CA THR A 284 -10.75 4.73 -22.46
C THR A 284 -10.08 4.08 -23.67
N TYR A 285 -9.12 4.77 -24.30
CA TYR A 285 -8.43 4.38 -25.52
C TYR A 285 -9.38 4.10 -26.70
N GLU A 286 -10.45 4.89 -26.81
CA GLU A 286 -11.47 4.75 -27.83
C GLU A 286 -10.86 4.75 -29.24
N GLY A 287 -11.34 3.86 -30.12
CA GLY A 287 -10.82 3.70 -31.48
C GLY A 287 -9.50 2.93 -31.60
N THR A 288 -8.93 2.43 -30.49
CA THR A 288 -7.69 1.61 -30.51
C THR A 288 -7.98 0.13 -30.17
N PRO A 289 -7.07 -0.81 -30.49
CA PRO A 289 -7.16 -2.21 -30.04
C PRO A 289 -7.10 -2.42 -28.53
N TYR A 290 -6.85 -1.34 -27.75
CA TYR A 290 -6.74 -1.35 -26.30
C TYR A 290 -7.92 -0.66 -25.61
N LYS A 291 -9.02 -0.44 -26.36
CA LYS A 291 -10.28 0.07 -25.80
C LYS A 291 -10.63 -0.69 -24.51
N ARG A 292 -10.95 0.07 -23.47
CA ARG A 292 -11.35 -0.43 -22.16
C ARG A 292 -12.58 0.30 -21.63
N ASN A 293 -13.20 -0.28 -20.62
CA ASN A 293 -14.31 0.33 -19.91
C ASN A 293 -13.83 0.97 -18.62
N ILE A 294 -14.37 2.14 -18.30
CA ILE A 294 -14.19 2.81 -17.01
C ILE A 294 -15.59 3.21 -16.57
N THR A 295 -16.08 2.62 -15.49
CA THR A 295 -17.49 2.71 -15.09
C THR A 295 -17.66 3.00 -13.61
N CYS A 296 -18.72 3.71 -13.29
CA CYS A 296 -19.32 3.67 -11.97
C CYS A 296 -20.42 2.61 -12.00
N ASP A 297 -20.16 1.48 -11.38
CA ASP A 297 -21.08 0.35 -11.40
C ASP A 297 -22.19 0.56 -10.37
N ALA A 298 -21.86 1.14 -9.21
CA ALA A 298 -22.83 1.55 -8.20
C ALA A 298 -22.27 2.59 -7.22
N TYR A 299 -23.16 3.30 -6.51
CA TYR A 299 -22.81 4.04 -5.29
C TYR A 299 -23.85 3.82 -4.19
N PHE A 300 -23.41 3.98 -2.94
CA PHE A 300 -24.28 3.95 -1.76
C PHE A 300 -24.52 5.37 -1.25
N ASN A 301 -25.78 5.72 -0.97
CA ASN A 301 -26.11 6.99 -0.32
C ASN A 301 -26.02 6.90 1.22
N GLN A 302 -26.19 8.03 1.90
CA GLN A 302 -26.23 8.11 3.38
C GLN A 302 -27.24 7.17 4.06
N SER A 303 -28.29 6.73 3.35
CA SER A 303 -29.29 5.78 3.86
C SER A 303 -28.93 4.32 3.57
N ASN A 304 -27.71 4.03 3.09
CA ASN A 304 -27.24 2.71 2.64
C ASN A 304 -28.08 2.10 1.50
N GLN A 305 -28.74 2.95 0.72
CA GLN A 305 -29.42 2.55 -0.51
C GLN A 305 -28.40 2.54 -1.65
N ILE A 306 -28.47 1.51 -2.48
CA ILE A 306 -27.61 1.37 -3.65
C ILE A 306 -28.29 1.94 -4.89
N PHE A 307 -27.51 2.60 -5.73
CA PHE A 307 -27.96 3.16 -7.00
C PHE A 307 -27.10 2.58 -8.13
N TYR A 308 -27.74 2.31 -9.27
CA TYR A 308 -27.12 1.74 -10.46
C TYR A 308 -27.51 2.53 -11.70
N ASN A 309 -26.54 2.81 -12.59
CA ASN A 309 -26.76 3.34 -13.94
C ASN A 309 -27.69 4.57 -14.03
N ASP A 310 -27.84 5.35 -12.96
CA ASP A 310 -28.55 6.62 -12.95
C ASP A 310 -27.71 7.76 -13.57
N GLU A 311 -28.30 8.95 -13.69
CA GLU A 311 -27.63 10.11 -14.28
C GLU A 311 -26.34 10.49 -13.52
N GLN A 312 -26.28 10.18 -12.22
CA GLN A 312 -25.13 10.42 -11.37
C GLN A 312 -24.01 9.44 -11.71
N THR A 313 -24.23 8.12 -11.61
CA THR A 313 -23.24 7.09 -11.98
C THR A 313 -22.71 7.23 -13.42
N GLN A 314 -23.44 7.91 -14.31
CA GLN A 314 -22.97 8.22 -15.68
C GLN A 314 -21.94 9.36 -15.74
N ASN A 315 -21.90 10.26 -14.75
CA ASN A 315 -21.06 11.46 -14.75
C ASN A 315 -20.05 11.51 -13.57
N GLU A 316 -20.46 11.02 -12.39
CA GLU A 316 -19.76 11.11 -11.10
C GLU A 316 -20.01 9.85 -10.27
N CYS A 317 -18.96 9.26 -9.66
CA CYS A 317 -19.08 8.02 -8.89
C CYS A 317 -18.87 8.22 -7.40
N TRP A 318 -19.71 9.01 -6.73
CA TRP A 318 -19.69 9.22 -5.27
C TRP A 318 -21.01 9.89 -4.82
N ASP A 319 -21.35 9.88 -3.52
CA ASP A 319 -22.54 10.57 -2.98
C ASP A 319 -22.26 12.05 -2.62
N PRO A 320 -22.66 13.05 -3.41
CA PRO A 320 -22.29 14.46 -3.22
C PRO A 320 -22.83 15.09 -1.94
N SER A 321 -23.70 14.39 -1.21
CA SER A 321 -24.18 14.84 0.10
C SER A 321 -23.21 14.52 1.25
N LYS A 322 -22.15 13.75 0.99
CA LYS A 322 -21.11 13.37 1.95
C LYS A 322 -19.86 14.21 1.76
N ASP A 323 -19.21 14.55 2.88
CA ASP A 323 -17.82 14.99 2.88
C ASP A 323 -16.98 13.70 2.72
N HIS A 324 -16.34 13.53 1.57
CA HIS A 324 -15.82 12.23 1.11
C HIS A 324 -14.55 11.76 1.82
N ASP A 325 -13.99 12.61 2.68
CA ASP A 325 -12.76 12.38 3.44
C ASP A 325 -12.87 12.95 4.88
N GLU A 326 -13.98 12.68 5.61
CA GLU A 326 -14.14 13.12 7.02
C GLU A 326 -13.03 12.63 7.98
N SER A 327 -12.31 11.55 7.63
CA SER A 327 -11.17 11.04 8.41
C SER A 327 -9.85 11.74 8.10
N SER A 328 -9.77 12.50 7.00
CA SER A 328 -8.60 13.32 6.72
C SER A 328 -8.73 14.63 7.48
N GLU A 329 -7.74 14.99 8.28
CA GLU A 329 -7.64 16.31 8.91
C GLU A 329 -7.41 17.45 7.88
N TYR A 330 -7.70 17.20 6.60
CA TYR A 330 -7.25 17.98 5.46
C TYR A 330 -8.39 18.28 4.49
N LYS A 331 -9.32 19.13 4.92
CA LYS A 331 -10.11 19.94 3.99
C LYS A 331 -9.13 20.71 3.11
N PHE A 332 -9.17 20.47 1.80
CA PHE A 332 -8.50 21.37 0.87
C PHE A 332 -9.18 22.74 1.00
N ASP A 333 -8.42 23.75 1.40
CA ASP A 333 -8.90 25.12 1.66
C ASP A 333 -9.26 25.85 0.35
N TYR A 334 -10.24 25.33 -0.38
CA TYR A 334 -10.86 25.96 -1.54
C TYR A 334 -12.35 25.64 -1.62
N ASP A 335 -13.16 26.68 -1.83
CA ASP A 335 -14.63 26.73 -1.96
C ASP A 335 -15.23 25.86 -3.12
N ARG A 336 -14.91 24.56 -3.24
CA ARG A 336 -15.47 23.64 -4.27
C ARG A 336 -15.67 22.20 -3.74
N PRO A 337 -16.59 21.41 -4.34
CA PRO A 337 -17.05 20.14 -3.79
C PRO A 337 -15.91 19.12 -3.64
N ASP A 338 -15.89 18.45 -2.49
CA ASP A 338 -14.90 17.44 -2.11
C ASP A 338 -14.92 16.27 -3.12
N TYR A 339 -13.91 16.15 -3.98
CA TYR A 339 -13.76 15.00 -4.86
C TYR A 339 -13.37 13.74 -4.05
N PRO A 340 -13.73 12.51 -4.49
CA PRO A 340 -13.34 11.28 -3.81
C PRO A 340 -11.86 10.95 -4.07
N ILE A 341 -10.94 11.69 -3.43
CA ILE A 341 -9.50 11.63 -3.73
C ILE A 341 -8.93 10.24 -3.41
N HIS A 342 -9.34 9.60 -2.32
CA HIS A 342 -8.88 8.26 -1.97
C HIS A 342 -9.18 7.24 -3.09
N GLY A 343 -10.44 7.14 -3.55
CA GLY A 343 -10.81 6.18 -4.61
C GLY A 343 -10.18 6.50 -5.97
N ILE A 344 -10.01 7.78 -6.31
CA ILE A 344 -9.27 8.21 -7.51
C ILE A 344 -7.81 7.78 -7.43
N SER A 345 -7.19 7.92 -6.26
CA SER A 345 -5.80 7.54 -6.01
C SER A 345 -5.59 6.03 -6.14
N VAL A 346 -6.53 5.25 -5.59
CA VAL A 346 -6.53 3.78 -5.67
C VAL A 346 -6.68 3.32 -7.13
N ALA A 347 -7.68 3.84 -7.86
CA ALA A 347 -7.90 3.50 -9.26
C ALA A 347 -6.72 3.95 -10.16
N SER A 348 -6.14 5.12 -9.89
CA SER A 348 -4.99 5.65 -10.62
C SER A 348 -3.76 4.76 -10.44
N SER A 349 -3.49 4.28 -9.22
CA SER A 349 -2.36 3.40 -8.91
C SER A 349 -2.48 2.02 -9.57
N ALA A 350 -3.70 1.50 -9.69
CA ALA A 350 -3.95 0.22 -10.36
C ALA A 350 -3.91 0.34 -11.90
N GLY A 351 -4.62 1.32 -12.47
CA GLY A 351 -4.92 1.35 -13.91
C GLY A 351 -4.90 2.73 -14.56
N GLY A 352 -4.40 3.77 -13.89
CA GLY A 352 -4.19 5.08 -14.48
C GLY A 352 -3.21 5.06 -15.66
N THR A 353 -3.39 5.96 -16.63
CA THR A 353 -2.55 6.02 -17.84
C THR A 353 -1.08 6.27 -17.53
N LEU A 354 -0.79 7.11 -16.54
CA LEU A 354 0.56 7.51 -16.15
C LEU A 354 1.06 6.74 -14.91
N LEU A 355 0.26 6.70 -13.86
CA LEU A 355 0.65 6.16 -12.54
C LEU A 355 0.20 4.71 -12.31
N GLY A 356 -0.58 4.16 -13.24
CA GLY A 356 -1.14 2.81 -13.11
C GLY A 356 -0.21 1.71 -13.60
N VAL A 357 -0.29 0.56 -12.93
CA VAL A 357 0.40 -0.68 -13.27
C VAL A 357 -0.25 -1.34 -14.51
N ALA A 358 -1.55 -1.61 -14.46
CA ALA A 358 -2.36 -2.30 -15.48
C ALA A 358 -3.08 -1.29 -16.39
N LYS A 359 -2.32 -0.56 -17.18
CA LYS A 359 -2.81 0.60 -17.95
C LYS A 359 -3.97 0.32 -18.91
N LYS A 360 -4.19 -0.94 -19.32
CA LYS A 360 -5.25 -1.35 -20.25
C LYS A 360 -6.37 -2.17 -19.59
N ALA A 361 -6.38 -2.29 -18.26
CA ALA A 361 -7.47 -2.92 -17.52
C ALA A 361 -8.76 -2.11 -17.60
N ASN A 362 -9.90 -2.80 -17.61
CA ASN A 362 -11.19 -2.17 -17.35
C ASN A 362 -11.27 -1.83 -15.86
N LEU A 363 -11.77 -0.65 -15.54
CA LEU A 363 -11.85 -0.14 -14.19
C LEU A 363 -13.32 0.02 -13.80
N HIS A 364 -13.74 -0.63 -12.72
CA HIS A 364 -15.12 -0.63 -12.26
C HIS A 364 -15.13 -0.13 -10.82
N MET A 365 -15.80 0.98 -10.56
CA MET A 365 -15.92 1.55 -9.21
C MET A 365 -17.29 1.23 -8.61
N ILE A 366 -17.28 0.74 -7.37
CA ILE A 366 -18.46 0.67 -6.50
C ILE A 366 -18.18 1.59 -5.31
N ALA A 367 -18.79 2.77 -5.30
CA ALA A 367 -18.53 3.76 -4.27
C ALA A 367 -19.26 3.39 -2.96
N VAL A 368 -18.52 3.03 -1.91
CA VAL A 368 -19.05 2.55 -0.64
C VAL A 368 -18.77 3.53 0.49
N PHE A 369 -19.73 3.70 1.42
CA PHE A 369 -19.57 4.52 2.62
C PHE A 369 -20.23 3.84 3.83
N ASP A 370 -19.87 4.30 5.04
CA ASP A 370 -20.57 4.11 6.33
C ASP A 370 -20.73 2.71 6.93
N SER A 371 -20.88 1.66 6.13
CA SER A 371 -21.45 0.39 6.62
C SER A 371 -20.83 -0.82 5.96
N SER A 372 -20.26 -1.72 6.76
CA SER A 372 -19.70 -3.02 6.31
C SER A 372 -20.71 -3.87 5.54
N ASN A 373 -22.02 -3.70 5.76
CA ASN A 373 -23.03 -4.39 4.97
C ASN A 373 -23.03 -3.94 3.48
N ASN A 374 -22.57 -2.72 3.20
CA ASN A 374 -22.38 -2.24 1.83
C ASN A 374 -21.24 -2.99 1.13
N ILE A 375 -20.24 -3.49 1.89
CA ILE A 375 -19.18 -4.34 1.34
C ILE A 375 -19.80 -5.64 0.82
N VAL A 376 -20.60 -6.32 1.64
CA VAL A 376 -21.24 -7.58 1.26
C VAL A 376 -22.17 -7.40 0.05
N LYS A 377 -22.92 -6.30 -0.02
CA LYS A 377 -23.75 -5.94 -1.18
C LYS A 377 -22.92 -5.68 -2.45
N GLY A 378 -21.82 -4.93 -2.32
CA GLY A 378 -20.89 -4.67 -3.43
C GLY A 378 -20.25 -5.96 -3.95
N LEU A 379 -19.81 -6.84 -3.06
CA LEU A 379 -19.28 -8.15 -3.43
C LEU A 379 -20.33 -9.01 -4.15
N ASP A 380 -21.60 -8.99 -3.72
CA ASP A 380 -22.69 -9.67 -4.42
C ASP A 380 -22.97 -9.09 -5.82
N TYR A 381 -22.80 -7.78 -5.99
CA TYR A 381 -22.86 -7.17 -7.32
C TYR A 381 -21.73 -7.69 -8.22
N ILE A 382 -20.49 -7.72 -7.71
CA ILE A 382 -19.32 -8.20 -8.46
C ILE A 382 -19.48 -9.67 -8.82
N LEU A 383 -20.02 -10.49 -7.91
CA LEU A 383 -20.33 -11.90 -8.16
C LEU A 383 -21.28 -12.08 -9.36
N GLN A 384 -22.24 -11.17 -9.54
CA GLN A 384 -23.23 -11.22 -10.62
C GLN A 384 -22.74 -10.67 -11.96
N HIS A 385 -21.84 -9.67 -11.94
CA HIS A 385 -21.45 -8.92 -13.15
C HIS A 385 -20.00 -9.16 -13.60
N GLY A 386 -19.12 -9.51 -12.66
CA GLY A 386 -17.72 -9.77 -12.93
C GLY A 386 -17.50 -11.11 -13.63
N LYS A 387 -16.32 -11.26 -14.22
CA LYS A 387 -15.94 -12.45 -15.00
C LYS A 387 -14.98 -13.32 -14.18
N PRO A 388 -15.41 -14.52 -13.75
CA PRO A 388 -14.53 -15.52 -13.16
C PRO A 388 -13.19 -15.65 -13.89
N HIS A 389 -12.08 -15.72 -13.14
CA HIS A 389 -10.70 -15.81 -13.64
C HIS A 389 -10.23 -14.61 -14.50
N LYS A 390 -11.02 -13.54 -14.59
CA LYS A 390 -10.69 -12.29 -15.29
C LYS A 390 -11.08 -11.05 -14.49
N THR A 391 -11.30 -11.21 -13.19
CA THR A 391 -11.68 -10.14 -12.28
C THR A 391 -10.78 -10.13 -11.06
N VAL A 392 -10.19 -8.97 -10.79
CA VAL A 392 -9.43 -8.65 -9.58
C VAL A 392 -10.22 -7.61 -8.78
N ILE A 393 -10.36 -7.81 -7.48
CA ILE A 393 -11.10 -6.94 -6.57
C ILE A 393 -10.08 -6.33 -5.60
N SER A 394 -9.99 -5.00 -5.57
CA SER A 394 -9.12 -4.24 -4.67
C SER A 394 -9.96 -3.60 -3.58
N LEU A 395 -9.69 -3.94 -2.32
CA LEU A 395 -10.40 -3.42 -1.14
C LEU A 395 -9.40 -2.69 -0.23
N SER A 396 -9.42 -1.36 -0.28
CA SER A 396 -8.56 -0.48 0.51
C SER A 396 -9.32 0.10 1.70
N ILE A 397 -9.96 -0.79 2.48
CA ILE A 397 -10.96 -0.46 3.50
C ILE A 397 -10.65 -1.16 4.83
N GLY A 398 -10.81 -0.44 5.94
CA GLY A 398 -10.88 -0.97 7.30
C GLY A 398 -12.34 -1.11 7.77
N THR A 399 -12.61 -2.14 8.55
CA THR A 399 -13.89 -2.31 9.24
C THR A 399 -13.66 -2.77 10.67
N ASP A 400 -14.65 -2.60 11.55
CA ASP A 400 -14.52 -3.07 12.92
C ASP A 400 -14.88 -4.57 13.05
N GLY A 401 -13.85 -5.39 13.28
CA GLY A 401 -13.96 -6.80 13.63
C GLY A 401 -14.37 -7.71 12.47
N LYS A 402 -14.02 -9.00 12.60
CA LYS A 402 -14.32 -10.03 11.60
C LYS A 402 -15.83 -10.26 11.52
N LYS A 403 -16.41 -10.26 10.32
CA LYS A 403 -17.84 -10.49 10.07
C LYS A 403 -18.03 -11.77 9.28
N ARG A 404 -19.00 -12.58 9.71
CA ARG A 404 -19.24 -13.88 9.11
C ARG A 404 -19.83 -13.77 7.71
N ALA A 405 -20.78 -12.86 7.51
CA ALA A 405 -21.38 -12.65 6.18
C ALA A 405 -20.36 -12.16 5.16
N GLU A 406 -19.41 -11.33 5.60
CA GLU A 406 -18.30 -10.84 4.78
C GLU A 406 -17.32 -11.97 4.43
N GLU A 407 -16.89 -12.76 5.42
CA GLU A 407 -16.02 -13.93 5.19
C GLU A 407 -16.64 -14.95 4.22
N ASP A 408 -17.90 -15.34 4.47
CA ASP A 408 -18.60 -16.32 3.66
C ASP A 408 -18.76 -15.84 2.21
N LYS A 409 -19.05 -14.53 2.02
CA LYS A 409 -19.16 -13.94 0.68
C LYS A 409 -17.81 -13.84 -0.03
N ILE A 410 -16.75 -13.44 0.68
CA ILE A 410 -15.38 -13.41 0.13
C ILE A 410 -14.96 -14.81 -0.34
N ASN A 411 -15.20 -15.83 0.48
CA ASN A 411 -14.90 -17.22 0.13
C ASN A 411 -15.72 -17.68 -1.09
N GLU A 412 -17.01 -17.32 -1.17
CA GLU A 412 -17.85 -17.63 -2.33
C GLU A 412 -17.29 -17.05 -3.65
N LEU A 413 -16.84 -15.79 -3.64
CA LEU A 413 -16.20 -15.19 -4.83
C LEU A 413 -14.90 -15.91 -5.19
N ILE A 414 -14.05 -16.22 -4.22
CA ILE A 414 -12.75 -16.87 -4.46
C ILE A 414 -12.94 -18.28 -5.00
N GLU A 415 -13.90 -19.04 -4.49
CA GLU A 415 -14.28 -20.36 -5.02
C GLU A 415 -14.75 -20.29 -6.48
N LYS A 416 -15.41 -19.18 -6.88
CA LYS A 416 -15.78 -18.92 -8.27
C LYS A 416 -14.65 -18.34 -9.12
N GLY A 417 -13.44 -18.19 -8.59
CA GLY A 417 -12.26 -17.79 -9.35
C GLY A 417 -12.00 -16.29 -9.44
N PHE A 418 -12.56 -15.49 -8.55
CA PHE A 418 -12.21 -14.08 -8.38
C PHE A 418 -10.95 -13.94 -7.52
N ILE A 419 -10.16 -12.89 -7.76
CA ILE A 419 -8.96 -12.58 -6.97
C ILE A 419 -9.28 -11.37 -6.08
N ILE A 420 -9.08 -11.49 -4.77
CA ILE A 420 -9.39 -10.42 -3.80
C ILE A 420 -8.12 -9.99 -3.10
N ILE A 421 -7.82 -8.70 -3.14
CA ILE A 421 -6.60 -8.09 -2.61
C ILE A 421 -7.00 -6.99 -1.64
N VAL A 422 -6.43 -7.03 -0.44
CA VAL A 422 -6.83 -6.18 0.69
C VAL A 422 -5.61 -5.52 1.35
N SER A 423 -5.82 -4.37 1.97
CA SER A 423 -4.75 -3.66 2.69
C SER A 423 -4.48 -4.25 4.08
N ALA A 424 -3.22 -4.21 4.52
CA ALA A 424 -2.84 -4.65 5.87
C ALA A 424 -3.24 -3.64 6.97
N GLY A 425 -3.40 -2.36 6.62
CA GLY A 425 -3.66 -1.22 7.52
C GLY A 425 -2.42 -0.45 7.96
N ASN A 426 -2.62 0.68 8.65
CA ASN A 426 -1.61 1.75 8.79
C ASN A 426 -1.27 2.09 10.26
N ASP A 427 -1.44 1.16 11.18
CA ASP A 427 -1.31 1.38 12.63
C ASP A 427 0.03 0.91 13.20
N ASN A 428 0.93 0.39 12.36
CA ASN A 428 2.13 -0.35 12.76
C ASN A 428 1.84 -1.46 13.80
N MET A 429 0.76 -2.20 13.58
CA MET A 429 0.30 -3.29 14.44
C MET A 429 0.37 -4.65 13.72
N ASN A 430 0.39 -5.73 14.50
CA ASN A 430 0.21 -7.07 13.93
C ASN A 430 -1.24 -7.24 13.44
N CYS A 431 -1.44 -7.25 12.12
CA CYS A 431 -2.77 -7.28 11.49
C CYS A 431 -3.57 -8.56 11.80
N CYS A 432 -2.90 -9.69 12.11
CA CYS A 432 -3.59 -10.91 12.53
C CYS A 432 -4.41 -10.70 13.82
N GLY A 433 -3.89 -9.90 14.75
CA GLY A 433 -4.52 -9.62 16.04
C GLY A 433 -5.37 -8.36 16.06
N TYR A 434 -5.11 -7.41 15.16
CA TYR A 434 -5.67 -6.06 15.23
C TYR A 434 -7.13 -6.00 14.76
N ARG A 435 -8.01 -5.34 15.52
CA ARG A 435 -9.47 -5.44 15.30
C ARG A 435 -9.97 -4.63 14.09
N ASN A 436 -9.28 -3.55 13.71
CA ASN A 436 -9.73 -2.62 12.67
C ASN A 436 -9.28 -3.00 11.24
N THR A 437 -8.56 -4.13 11.11
CA THR A 437 -8.12 -4.67 9.80
C THR A 437 -8.63 -6.09 9.56
N PRO A 438 -9.93 -6.39 9.75
CA PRO A 438 -10.45 -7.74 9.70
C PRO A 438 -10.37 -8.37 8.31
N LEU A 439 -10.38 -7.58 7.23
CA LEU A 439 -10.17 -8.07 5.87
C LEU A 439 -8.84 -8.84 5.71
N SER A 440 -7.81 -8.43 6.47
CA SER A 440 -6.50 -9.09 6.50
C SER A 440 -6.49 -10.45 7.22
N LYS A 441 -7.61 -10.84 7.84
CA LYS A 441 -7.74 -12.10 8.61
C LYS A 441 -8.54 -13.17 7.88
N TYR A 442 -8.95 -12.90 6.65
CA TYR A 442 -9.58 -13.89 5.81
C TYR A 442 -8.48 -14.62 5.05
N ASP A 443 -8.20 -15.86 5.41
CA ASP A 443 -7.07 -16.66 4.89
C ASP A 443 -7.05 -16.78 3.36
N SER A 444 -8.17 -16.51 2.69
CA SER A 444 -8.32 -16.61 1.24
C SER A 444 -7.97 -15.31 0.49
N THR A 445 -7.84 -14.16 1.19
CA THR A 445 -7.50 -12.87 0.55
C THR A 445 -5.99 -12.69 0.44
N ILE A 446 -5.55 -11.82 -0.48
CA ILE A 446 -4.15 -11.44 -0.60
C ILE A 446 -3.94 -10.13 0.17
N VAL A 447 -3.21 -10.21 1.28
CA VAL A 447 -3.00 -9.08 2.19
C VAL A 447 -1.73 -8.33 1.84
N VAL A 448 -1.84 -7.01 1.67
CA VAL A 448 -0.76 -6.16 1.16
C VAL A 448 -0.25 -5.18 2.22
N GLY A 449 1.02 -5.33 2.59
CA GLY A 449 1.79 -4.35 3.36
C GLY A 449 2.45 -3.27 2.49
N ALA A 450 2.94 -2.21 3.12
CA ALA A 450 3.56 -1.07 2.45
C ALA A 450 5.07 -0.97 2.71
N THR A 451 5.82 -0.65 1.65
CA THR A 451 7.19 -0.12 1.74
C THR A 451 7.19 1.37 1.37
N ASN A 452 8.19 2.11 1.81
CA ASN A 452 8.42 3.42 1.21
C ASN A 452 8.98 3.24 -0.22
N SER A 453 9.13 4.37 -0.94
CA SER A 453 9.69 4.38 -2.28
C SER A 453 11.22 4.49 -2.32
N ASN A 454 11.89 4.58 -1.15
CA ASN A 454 13.34 4.71 -1.06
C ASN A 454 14.03 3.33 -1.04
N ILE A 455 15.21 3.27 -1.63
CA ILE A 455 16.10 2.10 -1.54
C ILE A 455 17.34 2.53 -0.75
N ILE A 456 17.61 1.84 0.36
CA ILE A 456 18.82 2.05 1.15
C ILE A 456 19.60 0.74 1.17
N ASN A 457 20.91 0.81 0.90
CA ASN A 457 21.80 -0.35 0.92
C ASN A 457 21.29 -1.52 0.07
N ASN A 458 20.70 -1.22 -1.09
CA ASN A 458 20.09 -2.21 -1.99
C ASN A 458 18.94 -3.01 -1.37
N LYS A 459 18.17 -2.41 -0.46
CA LYS A 459 16.99 -3.01 0.17
C LYS A 459 15.81 -2.05 0.16
N TYR A 460 14.61 -2.61 0.08
CA TYR A 460 13.37 -1.86 0.32
C TYR A 460 13.18 -1.67 1.83
N ILE A 461 12.41 -0.66 2.23
CA ILE A 461 12.21 -0.35 3.65
C ILE A 461 10.71 -0.40 3.92
N LYS A 462 10.29 -1.18 4.93
CA LYS A 462 8.91 -1.19 5.41
C LYS A 462 8.50 0.24 5.76
N SER A 463 7.33 0.68 5.30
CA SER A 463 6.77 1.95 5.76
C SER A 463 6.53 1.88 7.27
N TYR A 464 6.88 2.92 8.01
CA TYR A 464 6.76 2.91 9.47
C TYR A 464 5.31 2.67 9.93
N TYR A 465 4.32 3.13 9.17
CA TYR A 465 2.90 2.92 9.44
C TYR A 465 2.39 1.52 9.06
N SER A 466 3.05 0.80 8.15
CA SER A 466 2.51 -0.47 7.64
C SER A 466 2.32 -1.48 8.77
N ASN A 467 1.10 -1.99 8.90
CA ASN A 467 0.85 -3.19 9.69
C ASN A 467 1.69 -4.37 9.17
N TYR A 468 1.93 -5.32 10.07
CA TYR A 468 2.82 -6.46 9.85
C TYR A 468 2.21 -7.75 10.42
N GLY A 469 2.97 -8.84 10.41
CA GLY A 469 2.58 -10.15 10.96
C GLY A 469 2.39 -11.21 9.89
N LYS A 470 2.23 -12.47 10.33
CA LYS A 470 2.09 -13.64 9.44
C LYS A 470 0.91 -13.60 8.46
N CYS A 471 -0.06 -12.71 8.64
CA CYS A 471 -1.22 -12.57 7.76
C CYS A 471 -0.93 -11.66 6.57
N VAL A 472 0.23 -10.98 6.54
CA VAL A 472 0.66 -10.23 5.35
C VAL A 472 1.26 -11.20 4.33
N ASP A 473 0.77 -11.19 3.09
CA ASP A 473 1.27 -12.11 2.06
C ASP A 473 2.40 -11.49 1.23
N ILE A 474 2.31 -10.18 0.98
CA ILE A 474 3.22 -9.45 0.09
C ILE A 474 3.26 -7.96 0.44
N HIS A 475 4.33 -7.27 0.03
CA HIS A 475 4.48 -5.83 0.18
C HIS A 475 4.63 -5.16 -1.18
N ALA A 476 4.15 -3.93 -1.28
CA ALA A 476 4.34 -3.06 -2.43
C ALA A 476 4.66 -1.62 -1.98
N PRO A 477 5.08 -0.72 -2.89
CA PRO A 477 5.24 0.68 -2.55
C PRO A 477 3.94 1.27 -2.00
N GLY A 478 4.01 1.96 -0.87
CA GLY A 478 2.88 2.66 -0.24
C GLY A 478 2.95 4.18 -0.39
N SER A 479 4.13 4.71 -0.72
CA SER A 479 4.34 6.12 -1.06
C SER A 479 4.14 6.30 -2.56
N VAL A 480 3.00 6.82 -2.98
CA VAL A 480 2.64 7.00 -4.39
C VAL A 480 2.41 8.47 -4.73
N VAL A 481 2.61 8.81 -6.00
CA VAL A 481 2.27 10.13 -6.54
C VAL A 481 0.86 10.04 -7.13
N ILE A 482 0.02 11.04 -6.89
CA ILE A 482 -1.34 11.14 -7.43
C ILE A 482 -1.60 12.50 -8.07
N PRO A 483 -2.54 12.59 -9.03
CA PRO A 483 -3.00 13.89 -9.53
C PRO A 483 -3.83 14.60 -8.44
N LEU A 484 -3.59 15.90 -8.30
CA LEU A 484 -4.51 16.81 -7.62
C LEU A 484 -5.51 17.32 -8.64
N ILE A 485 -6.79 17.13 -8.35
CA ILE A 485 -7.88 17.53 -9.24
C ILE A 485 -8.23 18.99 -8.92
N ASP A 486 -7.51 19.93 -9.54
CA ASP A 486 -7.95 21.32 -9.64
C ASP A 486 -8.26 21.66 -11.10
N SER A 487 -9.38 22.37 -11.29
CA SER A 487 -9.91 22.89 -12.54
C SER A 487 -8.96 23.78 -13.36
N GLN A 488 -7.82 24.22 -12.81
CA GLN A 488 -6.96 25.21 -13.45
C GLN A 488 -5.55 24.70 -13.83
N SER A 489 -5.10 23.55 -13.29
CA SER A 489 -3.82 22.94 -13.67
C SER A 489 -3.68 21.50 -13.16
N VAL A 490 -2.90 20.69 -13.86
CA VAL A 490 -2.50 19.34 -13.40
C VAL A 490 -1.37 19.49 -12.38
N SER A 491 -1.68 19.36 -11.09
CA SER A 491 -0.69 19.27 -10.01
C SER A 491 -0.63 17.85 -9.46
N TYR A 492 0.45 17.52 -8.74
CA TYR A 492 0.68 16.18 -8.21
C TYR A 492 1.05 16.23 -6.74
N LYS A 493 0.66 15.20 -5.99
CA LYS A 493 0.94 15.07 -4.56
C LYS A 493 1.42 13.66 -4.22
N GLU A 494 2.35 13.57 -3.29
CA GLU A 494 2.76 12.29 -2.70
C GLU A 494 1.84 11.94 -1.52
N ILE A 495 1.38 10.70 -1.50
CA ILE A 495 0.46 10.18 -0.49
C ILE A 495 0.95 8.81 -0.02
N ASP A 496 0.59 8.46 1.21
CA ASP A 496 1.11 7.29 1.92
C ASP A 496 -0.02 6.39 2.45
N GLY A 497 0.12 5.09 2.28
CA GLY A 497 -0.81 4.13 2.87
C GLY A 497 -0.75 2.74 2.24
N THR A 498 -1.09 1.71 3.04
CA THR A 498 -1.32 0.36 2.50
C THR A 498 -2.47 0.32 1.48
N SER A 499 -3.39 1.29 1.54
CA SER A 499 -4.41 1.53 0.53
C SER A 499 -3.87 1.80 -0.87
N PHE A 500 -2.63 2.28 -1.02
CA PHE A 500 -2.01 2.52 -2.33
C PHE A 500 -1.09 1.38 -2.76
N SER A 501 -0.54 0.62 -1.81
CA SER A 501 0.15 -0.65 -2.08
C SER A 501 -0.80 -1.71 -2.65
N THR A 502 -2.01 -1.80 -2.11
CA THR A 502 -3.08 -2.74 -2.50
C THR A 502 -3.42 -2.68 -4.01
N PRO A 503 -3.75 -1.52 -4.60
CA PRO A 503 -4.05 -1.41 -6.02
C PRO A 503 -2.83 -1.63 -6.93
N ILE A 504 -1.61 -1.38 -6.44
CA ILE A 504 -0.39 -1.76 -7.19
C ILE A 504 -0.33 -3.29 -7.36
N VAL A 505 -0.56 -4.04 -6.28
CA VAL A 505 -0.63 -5.52 -6.36
C VAL A 505 -1.79 -5.97 -7.24
N ALA A 506 -2.95 -5.29 -7.16
CA ALA A 506 -4.09 -5.57 -8.04
C ALA A 506 -3.77 -5.34 -9.52
N GLY A 507 -3.05 -4.27 -9.84
CA GLY A 507 -2.60 -4.03 -11.20
C GLY A 507 -1.56 -5.05 -11.68
N VAL A 508 -0.66 -5.53 -10.82
CA VAL A 508 0.26 -6.63 -11.19
C VAL A 508 -0.56 -7.90 -11.45
N ALA A 509 -1.47 -8.27 -10.54
CA ALA A 509 -2.34 -9.44 -10.69
C ALA A 509 -3.17 -9.38 -11.99
N ALA A 510 -3.70 -8.21 -12.35
CA ALA A 510 -4.44 -8.00 -13.58
C ALA A 510 -3.56 -8.05 -14.84
N THR A 511 -2.29 -7.63 -14.74
CA THR A 511 -1.34 -7.65 -15.86
C THR A 511 -0.98 -9.06 -16.29
N ILE A 512 -0.83 -9.98 -15.34
CA ILE A 512 -0.40 -11.37 -15.60
C ILE A 512 -1.51 -12.42 -15.41
N ILE A 513 -2.72 -11.99 -15.00
CA ILE A 513 -3.90 -12.82 -14.74
C ILE A 513 -3.57 -14.00 -13.84
N THR A 514 -3.30 -13.73 -12.56
CA THR A 514 -2.80 -14.79 -11.68
C THR A 514 -3.33 -14.77 -10.26
N ASN A 515 -3.21 -15.93 -9.62
CA ASN A 515 -3.44 -16.12 -8.19
C ASN A 515 -2.23 -15.75 -7.32
N GLU A 516 -2.45 -15.77 -6.01
CA GLU A 516 -1.46 -15.50 -4.95
C GLU A 516 -0.13 -16.25 -5.13
N LYS A 517 -0.18 -17.56 -5.43
CA LYS A 517 1.02 -18.39 -5.55
C LYS A 517 2.01 -17.83 -6.58
N THR A 518 1.52 -17.42 -7.75
CA THR A 518 2.38 -16.85 -8.80
C THR A 518 2.93 -15.49 -8.39
N LEU A 519 2.14 -14.65 -7.70
CA LEU A 519 2.64 -13.37 -7.17
C LEU A 519 3.79 -13.60 -6.19
N ILE A 520 3.65 -14.59 -5.30
CA ILE A 520 4.70 -14.98 -4.34
C ILE A 520 5.94 -15.53 -5.06
N ASP A 521 5.76 -16.38 -6.08
CA ASP A 521 6.88 -16.93 -6.85
C ASP A 521 7.64 -15.86 -7.65
N MET A 522 6.92 -14.83 -8.11
CA MET A 522 7.51 -13.70 -8.84
C MET A 522 8.13 -12.65 -7.93
N SER A 523 7.65 -12.52 -6.69
CA SER A 523 8.16 -11.56 -5.71
C SER A 523 9.69 -11.61 -5.51
N ILE A 524 10.26 -10.49 -5.06
CA ILE A 524 11.63 -10.43 -4.55
C ILE A 524 11.58 -10.80 -3.07
N LYS A 525 12.25 -11.89 -2.72
CA LYS A 525 12.26 -12.46 -1.36
C LYS A 525 13.42 -11.90 -0.53
N ASP A 526 13.19 -11.78 0.78
CA ASP A 526 14.20 -11.49 1.80
C ASP A 526 14.98 -10.18 1.59
N ASN A 527 14.28 -9.16 1.10
CA ASN A 527 14.90 -7.93 0.60
C ASN A 527 14.26 -6.64 1.14
N ILE A 528 13.33 -6.75 2.08
CA ILE A 528 12.76 -5.63 2.82
C ILE A 528 13.38 -5.58 4.21
N VAL A 529 13.70 -4.39 4.72
CA VAL A 529 14.17 -4.14 6.09
C VAL A 529 13.16 -3.33 6.90
N GLY A 530 13.34 -3.26 8.22
CA GLY A 530 12.45 -2.51 9.11
C GLY A 530 11.24 -3.30 9.60
N PHE A 531 11.31 -4.64 9.60
CA PHE A 531 10.32 -5.47 10.27
C PHE A 531 10.71 -5.67 11.73
N ASP A 532 9.78 -5.37 12.64
CA ASP A 532 9.94 -5.64 14.08
C ASP A 532 9.69 -7.12 14.41
N SER A 533 8.99 -7.84 13.52
CA SER A 533 8.65 -9.25 13.71
C SER A 533 9.16 -10.14 12.58
N SER A 534 9.89 -11.18 12.96
CA SER A 534 10.40 -12.21 12.04
C SER A 534 9.33 -13.09 11.41
N ASP A 535 8.09 -13.06 11.92
CA ASP A 535 6.97 -13.86 11.38
C ASP A 535 6.31 -13.23 10.15
N THR A 536 6.68 -11.99 9.80
CA THR A 536 6.12 -11.27 8.66
C THR A 536 6.80 -11.74 7.37
N PRO A 537 6.04 -12.27 6.37
CA PRO A 537 6.62 -12.69 5.10
C PRO A 537 7.36 -11.55 4.37
N ASN A 538 8.66 -11.73 4.18
CA ASN A 538 9.52 -10.74 3.53
C ASN A 538 9.50 -10.93 2.01
N ARG A 539 8.46 -10.37 1.37
CA ARG A 539 8.20 -10.52 -0.07
C ARG A 539 7.80 -9.17 -0.66
N PHE A 540 8.56 -8.68 -1.62
CA PHE A 540 8.25 -7.46 -2.36
C PHE A 540 7.70 -7.78 -3.76
N ILE A 541 6.60 -7.15 -4.15
CA ILE A 541 5.93 -7.38 -5.43
C ILE A 541 6.85 -7.13 -6.62
N ASN A 542 6.73 -7.95 -7.67
CA ASN A 542 7.42 -7.73 -8.94
C ASN A 542 6.55 -8.19 -10.11
N ASN A 543 6.62 -7.48 -11.24
CA ASN A 543 5.79 -7.77 -12.41
C ASN A 543 6.38 -8.84 -13.36
N GLY A 544 7.54 -9.40 -13.01
CA GLY A 544 8.24 -10.44 -13.77
C GLY A 544 9.57 -9.99 -14.36
N LYS A 545 9.78 -8.68 -14.51
CA LYS A 545 11.06 -8.12 -14.96
C LYS A 545 11.93 -7.85 -13.73
N LYS A 546 13.05 -8.58 -13.61
CA LYS A 546 13.99 -8.50 -12.46
C LYS A 546 15.37 -8.03 -12.88
N ILE A 547 15.70 -8.01 -14.17
CA ILE A 547 16.95 -7.44 -14.68
C ILE A 547 17.04 -5.96 -14.31
N ASN A 548 18.20 -5.52 -13.79
CA ASN A 548 18.48 -4.12 -13.51
C ASN A 548 19.30 -3.52 -14.65
N PHE A 549 18.87 -2.37 -15.15
CA PHE A 549 19.67 -1.52 -16.04
C PHE A 549 20.19 -0.32 -15.25
N THR A 550 21.25 0.32 -15.74
CA THR A 550 21.75 1.56 -15.14
C THR A 550 21.96 2.61 -16.24
N PRO A 551 21.46 3.85 -16.07
CA PRO A 551 21.68 4.96 -17.00
C PRO A 551 23.16 5.21 -17.32
N ASP A 552 24.05 4.89 -16.38
CA ASP A 552 25.50 5.11 -16.48
C ASP A 552 26.26 4.04 -17.30
N GLY A 553 25.54 3.15 -18.00
CA GLY A 553 26.12 2.22 -18.97
C GLY A 553 26.56 0.86 -18.39
N GLY A 554 25.60 0.05 -17.94
CA GLY A 554 25.84 -1.33 -17.54
C GLY A 554 24.53 -2.12 -17.35
N SER A 555 24.35 -3.23 -18.06
CA SER A 555 23.32 -4.21 -17.72
C SER A 555 23.85 -5.10 -16.60
N LEU A 556 23.12 -5.21 -15.49
CA LEU A 556 23.50 -6.09 -14.39
C LEU A 556 23.08 -7.54 -14.69
N SER A 557 23.60 -8.14 -15.75
CA SER A 557 23.25 -9.49 -16.16
C SER A 557 24.03 -10.54 -15.35
N LEU A 558 23.32 -11.53 -14.79
CA LEU A 558 23.91 -12.74 -14.18
C LEU A 558 24.69 -13.61 -15.20
N LYS A 559 24.57 -13.29 -16.49
CA LYS A 559 25.23 -13.93 -17.62
C LYS A 559 26.04 -12.92 -18.42
N CYS A 560 27.01 -13.37 -19.19
CA CYS A 560 27.91 -12.53 -19.98
C CYS A 560 28.34 -13.23 -21.27
N GLY A 561 28.96 -12.47 -22.16
CA GLY A 561 29.48 -13.00 -23.42
C GLY A 561 28.46 -13.06 -24.56
N PRO A 562 28.82 -13.70 -25.68
CA PRO A 562 28.04 -13.65 -26.92
C PRO A 562 26.63 -14.24 -26.78
N LEU A 563 26.47 -15.23 -25.90
CA LEU A 563 25.19 -15.88 -25.60
C LEU A 563 24.28 -15.02 -24.69
N ALA A 564 24.82 -13.95 -24.13
CA ALA A 564 24.14 -12.95 -23.32
C ALA A 564 24.20 -11.57 -24.00
N ASN A 565 24.09 -11.52 -25.33
CA ASN A 565 24.11 -10.30 -26.12
C ASN A 565 25.33 -9.40 -25.86
N ASN A 566 26.52 -10.01 -25.73
CA ASN A 566 27.77 -9.31 -25.43
C ASN A 566 27.78 -8.54 -24.10
N ALA A 567 26.88 -8.88 -23.17
CA ALA A 567 26.84 -8.27 -21.85
C ALA A 567 28.14 -8.53 -21.08
N LYS A 568 28.58 -7.50 -20.33
CA LYS A 568 29.85 -7.51 -19.61
C LYS A 568 29.65 -7.68 -18.10
N CYS A 569 30.55 -8.40 -17.45
CA CYS A 569 30.61 -8.48 -15.99
C CYS A 569 31.34 -7.26 -15.43
N ILE A 570 30.64 -6.47 -14.62
CA ILE A 570 31.17 -5.21 -14.05
C ILE A 570 32.20 -5.50 -12.94
N ASN A 571 31.90 -6.41 -12.00
CA ASN A 571 32.74 -6.70 -10.83
C ASN A 571 33.20 -8.16 -10.78
N GLY A 572 33.84 -8.60 -11.85
CA GLY A 572 34.31 -9.97 -11.96
C GLY A 572 34.64 -10.37 -13.39
N CYS A 573 34.68 -11.68 -13.61
CA CYS A 573 35.06 -12.25 -14.89
C CYS A 573 33.90 -12.92 -15.59
N CYS A 574 34.00 -13.00 -16.92
CA CYS A 574 33.07 -13.78 -17.71
C CYS A 574 33.64 -15.18 -17.92
N SER A 575 33.04 -16.18 -17.28
CA SER A 575 33.45 -17.58 -17.43
C SER A 575 33.25 -18.08 -18.88
N LYS A 576 33.90 -19.20 -19.20
CA LYS A 576 33.75 -19.90 -20.49
C LYS A 576 32.28 -20.18 -20.86
N ASP A 577 31.43 -20.44 -19.87
CA ASP A 577 30.01 -20.76 -20.06
C ASP A 577 29.10 -19.51 -20.07
N GLY A 578 29.67 -18.30 -20.06
CA GLY A 578 28.91 -17.06 -20.10
C GLY A 578 28.19 -16.73 -18.79
N LYS A 579 28.79 -17.10 -17.64
CA LYS A 579 28.34 -16.66 -16.30
C LYS A 579 29.27 -15.58 -15.77
N CYS A 580 28.70 -14.57 -15.12
CA CYS A 580 29.49 -13.61 -14.36
C CYS A 580 29.91 -14.18 -13.02
N ILE A 581 31.23 -14.36 -12.83
CA ILE A 581 31.83 -14.82 -11.59
C ILE A 581 32.43 -13.62 -10.87
N LYS A 582 31.98 -13.36 -9.65
CA LYS A 582 32.47 -12.24 -8.84
C LYS A 582 33.85 -12.55 -8.28
N PHE A 583 34.67 -11.53 -8.04
CA PHE A 583 36.01 -11.75 -7.45
C PHE A 583 36.00 -12.35 -6.04
N ASN A 584 34.92 -12.21 -5.30
CA ASN A 584 34.75 -12.80 -3.98
C ASN A 584 34.19 -14.24 -4.01
N ASP A 585 33.91 -14.76 -5.20
CA ASP A 585 33.48 -16.15 -5.40
C ASP A 585 34.72 -17.07 -5.31
N GLU A 586 34.60 -18.20 -4.63
CA GLU A 586 35.67 -19.21 -4.52
C GLU A 586 36.13 -19.69 -5.90
N LEU A 587 35.19 -19.72 -6.86
CA LEU A 587 35.42 -20.14 -8.23
C LEU A 587 36.20 -19.09 -9.05
N ALA A 588 36.35 -17.85 -8.58
CA ALA A 588 37.05 -16.80 -9.31
C ALA A 588 38.51 -17.15 -9.58
N SER A 589 39.16 -17.82 -8.62
CA SER A 589 40.57 -18.22 -8.71
C SER A 589 40.86 -19.22 -9.85
N GLU A 590 39.80 -19.86 -10.37
CA GLU A 590 39.87 -20.83 -11.46
C GLU A 590 39.21 -20.26 -12.73
N GLN A 591 37.98 -19.76 -12.63
CA GLN A 591 37.18 -19.39 -13.80
C GLN A 591 37.54 -18.02 -14.39
N CYS A 592 38.25 -17.16 -13.66
CA CYS A 592 38.69 -15.87 -14.15
C CYS A 592 40.06 -15.91 -14.86
N LEU A 593 40.65 -17.11 -14.99
CA LEU A 593 41.89 -17.28 -15.71
C LEU A 593 41.65 -17.41 -17.21
N ILE A 594 42.47 -16.71 -17.99
CA ILE A 594 42.44 -16.77 -19.46
C ILE A 594 42.61 -18.22 -19.95
N GLU A 595 43.51 -18.99 -19.31
CA GLU A 595 43.74 -20.41 -19.62
C GLU A 595 42.50 -21.30 -19.40
N ASN A 596 41.58 -20.90 -18.52
CA ASN A 596 40.35 -21.63 -18.23
C ASN A 596 39.15 -21.15 -19.06
N GLY A 597 39.42 -20.37 -20.11
CA GLY A 597 38.41 -19.93 -21.08
C GLY A 597 37.62 -18.70 -20.64
N CYS A 598 38.17 -17.89 -19.74
CA CYS A 598 37.59 -16.60 -19.40
C CYS A 598 37.53 -15.67 -20.63
N GLN A 599 36.39 -15.00 -20.82
CA GLN A 599 36.11 -14.17 -21.99
C GLN A 599 36.45 -12.69 -21.74
N ASN A 600 37.67 -12.28 -22.11
CA ASN A 600 38.23 -10.94 -21.82
C ASN A 600 37.43 -9.76 -22.40
N ASP A 601 36.70 -9.97 -23.50
CA ASP A 601 35.88 -8.91 -24.11
C ASP A 601 34.64 -8.57 -23.25
N PHE A 602 34.29 -9.45 -22.29
CA PHE A 602 33.04 -9.44 -21.55
C PHE A 602 33.20 -9.49 -20.03
N GLY A 603 34.42 -9.32 -19.52
CA GLY A 603 34.71 -9.28 -18.10
C GLY A 603 36.22 -9.27 -17.87
N TYR A 604 36.64 -9.09 -16.62
CA TYR A 604 38.06 -9.12 -16.29
C TYR A 604 38.59 -10.56 -16.40
N CYS A 605 39.62 -10.81 -17.20
CA CYS A 605 40.37 -12.07 -17.15
C CYS A 605 41.85 -11.83 -16.94
N THR A 606 42.50 -12.77 -16.27
CA THR A 606 43.89 -12.63 -15.86
C THR A 606 44.68 -13.93 -16.04
N THR A 607 45.97 -13.87 -15.75
CA THR A 607 46.82 -15.06 -15.57
C THR A 607 47.30 -15.09 -14.12
N PRO A 608 47.78 -16.24 -13.60
CA PRO A 608 48.36 -16.29 -12.26
C PRO A 608 49.41 -15.22 -12.01
N GLU A 609 50.35 -15.01 -12.95
CA GLU A 609 51.43 -14.03 -12.83
C GLU A 609 50.90 -12.60 -12.86
N LYS A 610 49.96 -12.30 -13.76
CA LYS A 610 49.36 -10.97 -13.89
C LYS A 610 48.49 -10.62 -12.69
N ALA A 611 47.75 -11.59 -12.15
CA ALA A 611 46.97 -11.41 -10.92
C ALA A 611 47.89 -11.11 -9.72
N ILE A 612 49.06 -11.76 -9.64
CA ILE A 612 50.08 -11.47 -8.63
C ILE A 612 50.63 -10.06 -8.81
N GLU A 613 51.05 -9.69 -10.02
CA GLU A 613 51.58 -8.35 -10.32
C GLU A 613 50.57 -7.24 -10.00
N GLU A 614 49.32 -7.40 -10.43
CA GLU A 614 48.25 -6.43 -10.17
C GLU A 614 47.90 -6.38 -8.68
N CYS A 615 47.93 -7.50 -7.97
CA CYS A 615 47.75 -7.51 -6.52
C CYS A 615 48.91 -6.81 -5.79
N GLU A 616 50.16 -7.00 -6.21
CA GLU A 616 51.31 -6.29 -5.64
C GLU A 616 51.23 -4.79 -5.88
N LYS A 617 50.81 -4.39 -7.08
CA LYS A 617 50.55 -3.00 -7.42
C LYS A 617 49.42 -2.41 -6.58
N GLU A 618 48.32 -3.15 -6.41
CA GLU A 618 47.19 -2.78 -5.56
C GLU A 618 47.67 -2.57 -4.11
N ILE A 619 48.43 -3.51 -3.55
CA ILE A 619 49.03 -3.40 -2.21
C ILE A 619 49.93 -2.17 -2.08
N MET A 620 50.79 -1.89 -3.08
CA MET A 620 51.68 -0.72 -3.07
C MET A 620 50.92 0.60 -3.18
N GLU A 621 49.85 0.67 -3.97
CA GLU A 621 49.05 1.88 -4.15
C GLU A 621 48.25 2.26 -2.89
N TYR A 622 48.02 1.30 -2.00
CA TYR A 622 47.25 1.44 -0.76
C TYR A 622 48.10 1.41 0.53
N ASP A 623 49.43 1.38 0.42
CA ASP A 623 50.34 1.47 1.58
C ASP A 623 50.06 2.76 2.40
N ILE A 624 49.63 3.85 1.74
CA ILE A 624 49.21 5.12 2.40
C ILE A 624 47.94 4.99 3.25
N CYS A 625 47.08 4.00 2.96
CA CYS A 625 45.87 3.73 3.73
C CYS A 625 46.18 2.86 4.95
N GLN A 626 47.32 2.15 4.96
CA GLN A 626 47.76 1.36 6.11
C GLN A 626 48.43 2.25 7.15
N ILE A 627 47.64 3.02 7.90
CA ILE A 627 48.17 3.98 8.88
C ILE A 627 48.86 3.24 10.04
N ASP A 628 50.18 3.38 10.11
CA ASP A 628 50.96 2.95 11.27
C ASP A 628 51.07 4.07 12.31
N THR A 629 51.05 3.70 13.59
CA THR A 629 51.03 4.59 14.75
C THR A 629 52.40 5.22 15.04
N ASN A 630 53.06 5.78 14.02
CA ASN A 630 54.28 6.55 14.23
C ASN A 630 53.96 7.99 14.64
N TYR A 631 54.71 8.44 15.64
CA TYR A 631 54.39 9.45 16.65
C TYR A 631 54.31 10.92 16.17
N TYR A 632 54.26 11.19 14.85
CA TYR A 632 54.48 12.53 14.30
C TYR A 632 53.30 13.15 13.50
N ASP A 633 52.23 12.42 13.21
CA ASP A 633 51.05 13.00 12.53
C ASP A 633 49.92 13.37 13.50
N SER A 634 49.24 14.50 13.26
CA SER A 634 48.05 14.91 14.02
C SER A 634 46.86 13.98 13.72
N LEU A 635 45.93 13.83 14.68
CA LEU A 635 44.71 13.02 14.49
C LEU A 635 43.90 13.51 13.28
N SER A 636 43.78 14.83 13.13
CA SER A 636 43.21 15.49 11.94
C SER A 636 43.87 15.11 10.60
N HIS A 637 45.20 14.92 10.56
CA HIS A 637 45.88 14.51 9.33
C HIS A 637 45.56 13.04 8.98
N ARG A 638 45.54 12.16 9.99
CA ARG A 638 45.16 10.75 9.83
C ARG A 638 43.71 10.60 9.38
N CYS A 639 42.79 11.38 9.96
CA CYS A 639 41.38 11.37 9.57
C CYS A 639 41.18 11.77 8.11
N ARG A 640 41.94 12.76 7.59
CA ARG A 640 41.90 13.14 6.16
C ARG A 640 42.41 12.04 5.23
N ILE A 641 43.47 11.32 5.61
CA ILE A 641 44.03 10.23 4.79
C ILE A 641 43.04 9.06 4.74
N ILE A 642 42.54 8.61 5.90
CA ILE A 642 41.57 7.50 5.99
C ILE A 642 40.26 7.83 5.26
N SER A 643 39.79 9.07 5.37
CA SER A 643 38.53 9.51 4.78
C SER A 643 38.62 9.82 3.29
N SER A 644 39.81 9.78 2.69
CA SER A 644 39.96 9.95 1.25
C SER A 644 39.18 8.88 0.49
N ASP A 645 38.57 9.24 -0.64
CA ASP A 645 37.82 8.31 -1.48
C ASP A 645 38.68 7.09 -1.85
N LYS A 646 39.98 7.32 -2.07
CA LYS A 646 40.95 6.26 -2.35
C LYS A 646 41.06 5.23 -1.22
N CYS A 647 41.07 5.66 0.04
CA CYS A 647 41.14 4.75 1.18
C CYS A 647 39.78 4.15 1.54
N LYS A 648 38.67 4.90 1.44
CA LYS A 648 37.31 4.35 1.59
C LYS A 648 37.05 3.22 0.60
N MET A 649 37.36 3.43 -0.68
CA MET A 649 37.25 2.41 -1.72
C MET A 649 38.12 1.18 -1.45
N PHE A 650 39.34 1.38 -0.96
CA PHE A 650 40.23 0.29 -0.55
C PHE A 650 39.61 -0.56 0.57
N TYR A 651 39.09 0.09 1.60
CA TYR A 651 38.48 -0.59 2.75
C TYR A 651 37.21 -1.36 2.36
N GLU A 652 36.36 -0.80 1.50
CA GLU A 652 35.17 -1.49 0.99
C GLU A 652 35.53 -2.69 0.09
N ARG A 653 36.55 -2.58 -0.76
CA ARG A 653 37.03 -3.68 -1.61
C ARG A 653 37.60 -4.84 -0.79
N ILE A 654 38.34 -4.53 0.28
CA ILE A 654 38.80 -5.55 1.25
C ILE A 654 37.61 -6.14 2.00
N HIS A 655 36.65 -5.32 2.45
CA HIS A 655 35.50 -5.78 3.23
C HIS A 655 34.56 -6.71 2.44
N THR A 656 34.41 -6.44 1.13
CA THR A 656 33.52 -7.19 0.23
C THR A 656 34.23 -8.29 -0.57
N ASN A 657 35.54 -8.48 -0.36
CA ASN A 657 36.42 -9.39 -1.10
C ASN A 657 36.45 -9.14 -2.63
N GLN A 658 36.18 -7.91 -3.08
CA GLN A 658 36.13 -7.53 -4.50
C GLN A 658 37.51 -7.08 -5.03
N THR A 659 38.56 -7.87 -4.78
CA THR A 659 39.94 -7.55 -5.17
C THR A 659 40.55 -8.66 -6.03
N VAL A 660 41.43 -8.28 -6.97
CA VAL A 660 42.22 -9.25 -7.77
C VAL A 660 43.09 -10.13 -6.87
N CYS A 661 43.44 -9.63 -5.68
CA CYS A 661 44.19 -10.36 -4.68
C CYS A 661 43.48 -11.65 -4.22
N THR A 662 42.16 -11.77 -4.36
CA THR A 662 41.45 -13.03 -4.08
C THR A 662 41.88 -14.16 -5.03
N ILE A 663 42.14 -13.83 -6.30
CA ILE A 663 42.69 -14.77 -7.29
C ILE A 663 44.17 -15.03 -6.97
N ALA A 664 44.94 -13.97 -6.72
CA ALA A 664 46.38 -14.04 -6.55
C ALA A 664 46.84 -14.84 -5.30
N LYS A 665 46.05 -14.81 -4.22
CA LYS A 665 46.34 -15.53 -2.96
C LYS A 665 46.44 -17.06 -3.13
N LYS A 666 45.83 -17.64 -4.17
CA LYS A 666 46.00 -19.06 -4.50
C LYS A 666 47.42 -19.40 -5.00
N TYR A 667 48.11 -18.41 -5.58
CA TYR A 667 49.36 -18.61 -6.31
C TYR A 667 50.58 -18.02 -5.61
N LYS A 668 50.39 -17.00 -4.76
CA LYS A 668 51.48 -16.41 -3.96
C LYS A 668 50.99 -16.01 -2.57
N ASN A 669 51.80 -16.29 -1.56
CA ASN A 669 51.59 -15.76 -0.22
C ASN A 669 52.20 -14.35 -0.15
N PHE A 670 51.40 -13.35 0.20
CA PHE A 670 51.82 -11.95 0.25
C PHE A 670 52.24 -11.60 1.69
N GLU A 671 53.54 -11.41 1.93
CA GLU A 671 54.09 -11.09 3.27
C GLU A 671 53.68 -9.70 3.81
N LYS A 672 53.42 -8.73 2.92
CA LYS A 672 52.78 -7.45 3.28
C LYS A 672 51.27 -7.63 3.27
N ASN A 673 50.71 -7.49 4.45
CA ASN A 673 49.48 -8.10 4.87
C ASN A 673 48.21 -7.38 4.39
N ILE A 674 47.49 -7.97 3.43
CA ILE A 674 46.03 -7.78 3.33
C ILE A 674 45.32 -8.53 4.49
N SER A 675 45.96 -9.54 5.08
CA SER A 675 45.46 -10.38 6.18
C SER A 675 45.69 -9.85 7.61
N ASN A 676 46.61 -8.90 7.81
CA ASN A 676 46.84 -8.20 9.09
C ASN A 676 46.24 -6.79 9.07
N PHE A 677 45.26 -6.53 8.20
CA PHE A 677 44.42 -5.35 8.34
C PHE A 677 43.69 -5.45 9.69
N ASP A 678 44.12 -4.64 10.67
CA ASP A 678 43.52 -4.59 11.99
C ASP A 678 42.20 -3.82 11.89
N ARG A 679 41.14 -4.56 11.55
CA ARG A 679 39.76 -4.06 11.45
C ARG A 679 39.33 -3.32 12.72
N LYS A 680 39.79 -3.78 13.88
CA LYS A 680 39.47 -3.16 15.16
C LYS A 680 40.14 -1.78 15.25
N LYS A 681 41.41 -1.69 14.87
CA LYS A 681 42.15 -0.42 14.81
C LYS A 681 41.56 0.58 13.83
N TYR A 682 41.11 0.14 12.65
CA TYR A 682 40.42 1.00 11.67
C TYR A 682 39.10 1.55 12.20
N VAL A 683 38.25 0.67 12.75
CA VAL A 683 36.96 1.06 13.33
C VAL A 683 37.16 2.01 14.51
N THR A 684 38.15 1.74 15.37
CA THR A 684 38.55 2.65 16.45
C THR A 684 38.97 4.01 15.91
N PHE A 685 39.80 4.07 14.86
CA PHE A 685 40.17 5.37 14.26
C PHE A 685 39.00 6.10 13.63
N MET A 686 38.03 5.40 13.03
CA MET A 686 36.82 6.02 12.50
C MET A 686 35.97 6.63 13.62
N TYR A 687 35.81 5.93 14.74
CA TYR A 687 35.14 6.47 15.93
C TYR A 687 35.92 7.64 16.54
N ASP A 688 37.25 7.55 16.64
CA ASP A 688 38.09 8.65 17.14
C ASP A 688 37.97 9.90 16.23
N CYS A 689 37.86 9.71 14.91
CA CYS A 689 37.62 10.79 13.95
C CYS A 689 36.20 11.38 14.05
N GLU A 690 35.19 10.57 14.38
CA GLU A 690 33.81 11.03 14.63
C GLU A 690 33.71 11.81 15.95
N ASP A 691 34.28 11.30 17.04
CA ASP A 691 34.30 11.99 18.34
C ASP A 691 35.07 13.34 18.26
N GLU A 692 36.17 13.39 17.49
CA GLU A 692 36.90 14.63 17.26
C GLU A 692 36.11 15.60 16.35
N CYS A 693 35.33 15.08 15.39
CA CYS A 693 34.42 15.89 14.55
C CYS A 693 33.30 16.53 15.38
N ASP A 694 32.69 15.79 16.31
CA ASP A 694 31.62 16.32 17.17
C ASP A 694 32.15 17.42 18.09
N THR A 695 33.37 17.22 18.62
CA THR A 695 34.07 18.23 19.42
C THR A 695 34.40 19.49 18.61
N PHE A 696 34.86 19.34 17.35
CA PHE A 696 35.14 20.47 16.45
C PHE A 696 33.88 21.17 15.95
N LEU A 697 32.78 20.44 15.72
CA LEU A 697 31.48 21.00 15.34
C LEU A 697 30.91 21.87 16.48
N GLU A 698 31.05 21.44 17.73
CA GLU A 698 30.70 22.29 18.88
C GLU A 698 31.51 23.58 18.90
N GLU A 699 32.83 23.55 18.67
CA GLU A 699 33.68 24.75 18.59
C GLU A 699 33.34 25.67 17.38
N CYS A 700 32.92 25.10 16.25
CA CYS A 700 32.53 25.90 15.07
C CYS A 700 31.18 26.61 15.26
N TYR A 701 30.26 26.07 16.06
CA TYR A 701 28.92 26.64 16.30
C TYR A 701 28.76 27.39 17.63
N TYR A 702 29.68 27.22 18.58
CA TYR A 702 29.55 27.78 19.93
C TYR A 702 30.61 28.86 20.23
N ASP A 703 30.21 30.13 20.11
CA ASP A 703 31.01 31.30 20.54
C ASP A 703 30.58 31.82 21.93
N GLY A 704 29.97 30.97 22.76
CA GLY A 704 29.46 31.32 24.09
C GLY A 704 28.22 32.24 24.13
N ASN A 705 27.90 32.96 23.05
CA ASN A 705 26.74 33.87 22.96
C ASN A 705 25.94 33.76 21.64
N TYR A 706 26.20 32.73 20.82
CA TYR A 706 25.46 32.47 19.56
C TYR A 706 25.41 33.67 18.58
N ASN A 707 26.50 34.43 18.48
CA ASN A 707 26.59 35.57 17.57
C ASN A 707 26.94 35.11 16.15
N LEU A 708 26.00 35.28 15.20
CA LEU A 708 26.17 34.86 13.80
C LEU A 708 27.44 35.41 13.12
N SER A 709 27.89 36.61 13.48
CA SER A 709 29.08 37.23 12.86
C SER A 709 30.38 36.52 13.29
N ASN A 710 30.44 36.08 14.55
CA ASN A 710 31.58 35.35 15.08
C ASN A 710 31.58 33.89 14.62
N ILE A 711 30.40 33.27 14.57
CA ILE A 711 30.21 31.94 13.97
C ILE A 711 30.68 31.96 12.51
N CYS A 712 30.26 32.95 11.70
CA CYS A 712 30.74 33.08 10.32
C CYS A 712 32.24 33.40 10.19
N ASN A 713 32.85 34.09 11.14
CA ASN A 713 34.30 34.30 11.14
C ASN A 713 35.07 33.01 11.48
N ASN A 714 34.56 32.19 12.41
CA ASN A 714 35.13 30.87 12.71
C ASN A 714 35.09 29.96 11.48
N PHE A 715 33.98 29.96 10.74
CA PHE A 715 33.84 29.27 9.46
C PHE A 715 34.75 29.80 8.34
N LYS A 716 35.20 31.07 8.40
CA LYS A 716 36.14 31.66 7.43
C LYS A 716 37.61 31.37 7.74
N THR A 717 37.95 31.02 8.98
CA THR A 717 39.32 30.60 9.34
C THR A 717 39.52 29.12 9.02
N ASN A 718 40.70 28.76 8.50
CA ASN A 718 41.03 27.49 7.82
C ASN A 718 40.82 26.15 8.58
N LEU A 719 40.14 26.14 9.74
CA LEU A 719 39.87 24.94 10.53
C LEU A 719 38.55 24.27 10.11
N CYS A 720 37.41 24.97 10.12
CA CYS A 720 36.08 24.39 9.87
C CYS A 720 35.81 23.96 8.39
N PRO A 721 36.23 24.70 7.34
CA PRO A 721 35.95 24.31 5.95
C PRO A 721 36.57 22.96 5.56
N SER A 722 37.69 22.60 6.18
CA SER A 722 38.44 21.40 5.84
C SER A 722 37.82 20.09 6.33
N PHE A 723 36.81 20.16 7.20
CA PHE A 723 36.04 19.03 7.70
C PHE A 723 34.61 18.98 7.12
N TYR A 724 34.09 20.06 6.54
CA TYR A 724 32.73 20.11 5.97
C TYR A 724 32.60 19.34 4.64
N ASP A 725 33.71 19.14 3.91
CA ASP A 725 33.80 18.23 2.75
C ASP A 725 33.51 16.75 3.12
N TYR A 726 33.38 16.43 4.42
CA TYR A 726 33.13 15.09 4.94
C TYR A 726 31.68 14.59 4.79
N LYS A 727 30.65 15.46 4.70
CA LYS A 727 29.23 15.00 4.82
C LYS A 727 28.18 15.50 3.81
N SER A 728 28.39 16.53 2.98
CA SER A 728 27.36 16.87 1.96
C SER A 728 27.82 17.83 0.86
N ASN A 729 27.40 17.54 -0.37
CA ASN A 729 27.54 18.41 -1.55
C ASN A 729 26.53 19.58 -1.57
N ALA A 730 26.18 20.15 -0.41
CA ALA A 730 25.27 21.28 -0.32
C ALA A 730 25.46 22.07 0.99
N ASN A 731 25.26 23.39 0.92
CA ASN A 731 25.10 24.35 2.02
C ASN A 731 26.30 25.10 2.62
N TYR A 732 27.43 25.26 1.92
CA TYR A 732 28.32 26.40 2.23
C TYR A 732 27.60 27.76 2.01
N GLY A 733 26.63 27.78 1.09
CA GLY A 733 25.89 28.99 0.71
C GLY A 733 24.83 29.47 1.72
N PHE A 734 24.44 28.67 2.72
CA PHE A 734 23.32 29.03 3.61
C PHE A 734 23.73 29.69 4.93
N VAL A 735 24.93 29.40 5.45
CA VAL A 735 25.34 29.89 6.79
C VAL A 735 25.86 31.33 6.75
N CYS A 736 26.50 31.77 5.66
CA CYS A 736 27.18 33.08 5.61
C CYS A 736 26.83 33.99 4.42
N ASN A 737 25.86 33.65 3.57
CA ASN A 737 25.29 34.58 2.59
C ASN A 737 23.99 35.19 3.14
N THR A 738 24.11 36.15 4.05
CA THR A 738 22.98 36.97 4.51
C THR A 738 23.19 38.45 4.19
N SER A 739 23.88 38.78 3.10
CA SER A 739 23.99 40.17 2.64
C SER A 739 22.71 40.71 2.00
N ASP A 740 21.70 39.86 1.74
CA ASP A 740 20.50 40.26 0.97
C ASP A 740 19.14 39.96 1.63
N LEU A 741 19.07 39.72 2.95
CA LEU A 741 17.77 39.54 3.63
C LEU A 741 17.32 40.81 4.38
N PRO A 742 16.06 41.27 4.23
CA PRO A 742 15.55 42.47 4.88
C PRO A 742 15.58 42.36 6.42
N SER A 743 15.81 43.49 7.08
CA SER A 743 15.98 43.65 8.53
C SER A 743 14.78 43.28 9.42
N GLU A 744 13.74 42.63 8.89
CA GLU A 744 12.52 42.26 9.63
C GLU A 744 12.49 40.79 10.10
N LEU A 745 13.55 40.02 9.88
CA LEU A 745 13.66 38.62 10.35
C LEU A 745 14.36 38.43 11.70
N TYR A 746 14.77 39.51 12.37
CA TYR A 746 15.49 39.46 13.66
C TYR A 746 14.55 39.41 14.88
N SER A 747 13.66 38.41 14.96
CA SER A 747 13.04 38.08 16.25
C SER A 747 13.81 36.93 16.92
N PRO A 748 14.21 37.05 18.20
CA PRO A 748 14.87 35.98 18.95
C PRO A 748 14.11 34.64 18.92
N ASP A 749 12.78 34.70 18.78
CA ASP A 749 11.90 33.52 18.73
C ASP A 749 12.09 32.69 17.45
N LYS A 750 12.39 33.32 16.30
CA LYS A 750 12.61 32.60 15.05
C LYS A 750 13.98 31.91 15.00
N ILE A 751 15.00 32.52 15.60
CA ILE A 751 16.35 31.91 15.74
C ILE A 751 16.29 30.73 16.72
N THR A 752 15.53 30.89 17.82
CA THR A 752 15.30 29.81 18.80
C THR A 752 14.55 28.63 18.17
N ASN A 753 13.58 28.88 17.28
CA ASN A 753 12.88 27.82 16.55
C ASN A 753 13.77 27.09 15.54
N MET A 754 14.68 27.80 14.85
CA MET A 754 15.61 27.17 13.91
C MET A 754 16.66 26.31 14.65
N TYR A 755 17.13 26.79 15.82
CA TYR A 755 17.98 26.00 16.71
C TYR A 755 17.26 24.77 17.26
N ASN A 756 16.00 24.88 17.70
CA ASN A 756 15.21 23.74 18.18
C ASN A 756 14.92 22.74 17.05
N TYR A 757 14.68 23.21 15.83
CA TYR A 757 14.49 22.35 14.65
C TYR A 757 15.77 21.59 14.29
N MET A 758 16.94 22.24 14.34
CA MET A 758 18.23 21.57 14.16
C MET A 758 18.56 20.60 15.30
N LYS A 759 18.15 20.91 16.54
CA LYS A 759 18.29 20.03 17.70
C LYS A 759 17.42 18.77 17.58
N GLU A 760 16.21 18.90 17.06
CA GLU A 760 15.32 17.77 16.77
C GLU A 760 15.85 16.90 15.62
N ILE A 761 16.44 17.50 14.58
CA ILE A 761 17.14 16.76 13.51
C ILE A 761 18.35 15.99 14.07
N LEU A 762 19.16 16.61 14.92
CA LEU A 762 20.30 15.97 15.57
C LEU A 762 19.88 14.86 16.55
N LYS A 763 18.74 15.02 17.21
CA LYS A 763 18.14 13.99 18.09
C LYS A 763 17.60 12.81 17.30
N TYR A 764 17.07 13.05 16.10
CA TYR A 764 16.67 12.01 15.15
C TYR A 764 17.89 11.22 14.63
N ILE A 765 19.01 11.90 14.38
CA ILE A 765 20.26 11.26 13.95
C ILE A 765 20.90 10.45 15.08
N ASN A 766 20.80 10.89 16.33
CA ASN A 766 21.37 10.17 17.49
C ASN A 766 20.51 8.98 17.97
N ASN A 767 19.18 9.00 17.78
CA ASN A 767 18.30 7.91 18.20
C ASN A 767 18.46 6.63 17.34
N ASP A 768 19.01 6.72 16.13
CA ASP A 768 19.37 5.55 15.31
C ASP A 768 20.61 4.81 15.85
N TYR A 769 21.39 5.41 16.76
CA TYR A 769 22.61 4.82 17.31
C TYR A 769 22.48 4.28 18.74
N GLU A 770 21.50 4.70 19.54
CA GLU A 770 21.26 4.08 20.86
C GLU A 770 20.71 2.64 20.76
N MET A 771 20.12 2.27 19.62
CA MET A 771 19.64 0.91 19.40
C MET A 771 20.76 -0.12 19.14
N ASP A 772 21.97 0.33 18.75
CA ASP A 772 23.14 -0.55 18.60
C ASP A 772 24.01 -0.62 19.87
N ALA A 773 23.77 0.26 20.85
CA ALA A 773 24.48 0.26 22.14
C ALA A 773 23.83 -0.66 23.20
N GLN A 774 22.59 -1.12 22.99
CA GLN A 774 21.94 -2.13 23.86
C GLN A 774 22.26 -3.59 23.48
N TYR A 775 23.06 -3.82 22.43
CA TYR A 775 23.57 -5.14 22.02
C TYR A 775 25.09 -5.32 22.25
N LYS A 776 25.64 -4.67 23.28
CA LYS A 776 26.90 -5.05 23.97
C LYS A 776 26.59 -5.38 25.42
#